data_AF-A0A6J3IZB8-F1
#
_entry.id   AF-A0A6J3IZB8-F1
#
_cell.length_a   1.000
_cell.length_b   1.000
_cell.length_c   1.000
_cell.angle_alpha   90.00
_cell.angle_beta   90.00
_cell.angle_gamma   90.00
#
_symmetry.space_group_name_H-M   'P 1'
#
loop_
_entity.id
_entity.type
_entity.pdbx_description
1 polymer ?
#
loop_
_entity_poly.entity_id
_entity_poly.type
_entity_poly.pdbx_seq_one_letter_code
_entity_poly.pdbx_strand_id
1 'polypeptide(L)'
;MPAIMTMLADHAARQLLDFSQKLDINLLDNVVNCLYHGEGAQQRMAQEVLTHLKEHPDAWTRVDTILEFSQNMNTKYYGLQILENVIKTRWKILPRNQCEGIKKYVVGLIIKTSSDPTCVEKEKVYIGKLNMILVQILKQEWPKHWPTFISDIVGASRTSESLCQNNMVILKLLSEEVFDFSSGQITQVKSKHLKDSMCNEFSQIFQLCQFVMENSQNAPLVHATLETLLRFLNWIPLGYIFETKLISTLIYKFLNVPMFRNVSLKCLTEIAGVSVSQYEEQFVTLFTLTMMQLKQMLPLNTNIRLAYSNGKDDEQNFIQNLSLFLCTFLKEHDQLIEKRLNLRETLMEALHYMLLVSEVEETEIFKICLEYWNHLAAELYRESPFSTSASPLLSGSQHFDVPPRRQLYLPMLFKVRLLMVSRMAKPEEVLVVENDQGEVVREFMKDTDSINLYKNMRETLVYLTHLDYVDTERIMTEKLHNQVNGTEWSWKNLNTLCWAIGSISGAMHEEDEKRFLVTVIKDLLGLCEQKRGKDNKAIIASNIMYIVGQYPRFLRAHWKFLKTVVNKLFEFMHETHDGVQDMACDTFIKIAQKCRRHFVQVQVGEVMPFIDEILNNINTIICDLQPQQVHTFYEAVGYMIGAQTDQTVQEHLIEKYMLLPNQVWDSIIQQATKNVDILKDPETVKQLGSILKTNVRACKAVGHPFVIQLGRIYLDMLNVYKCLSENISAAIQANGEMVTKQPLIRSMRTVKRETLKLISGWVSRSNDPQMVAENFVPPLLDAVLIDYQRNVPAAREPEVLSTMAIIVNKLGGHITAEIPQIFDAVFECTLNMINKDFEEYPEHRTNFFLLLQAVNSHCFPAFLAIPPTQFKLVLDSIIWAFKHTMRNVADTGLQILFTLLQNVAQEEAAAQSFYQTYFCDILQHIFSVVTDTSHTAGLTMHASILAYMFNLVEEGKISTSLNPGNPVNNQIFLQEYVANLLKSAFPHLQESLQVKTLLICFWKKEK
;
A
#
# COMPACT_ATOMS: atom_id res chain seq x y z
N MET A 1 -41.52 15.44 6.13
CA MET A 1 -41.21 14.26 6.99
C MET A 1 -39.89 14.36 7.77
N PRO A 2 -38.80 15.03 7.33
CA PRO A 2 -37.55 15.09 8.11
C PRO A 2 -37.71 15.82 9.47
N ALA A 3 -38.46 16.92 9.50
CA ALA A 3 -38.60 17.78 10.69
C ALA A 3 -39.31 17.14 11.89
N ILE A 4 -40.24 16.20 11.64
CA ILE A 4 -40.98 15.50 12.71
C ILE A 4 -40.09 14.43 13.36
N MET A 5 -39.15 13.87 12.59
CA MET A 5 -38.25 12.83 13.05
C MET A 5 -37.16 13.37 13.99
N THR A 6 -36.65 14.57 13.71
CA THR A 6 -35.74 15.31 14.61
C THR A 6 -36.40 15.72 15.93
N MET A 7 -37.72 15.97 15.97
CA MET A 7 -38.41 16.36 17.20
C MET A 7 -38.57 15.22 18.22
N LEU A 8 -38.81 13.98 17.77
CA LEU A 8 -38.93 12.80 18.66
C LEU A 8 -37.57 12.40 19.25
N ALA A 9 -36.51 12.52 18.44
CA ALA A 9 -35.11 12.32 18.86
C ALA A 9 -34.70 13.28 19.98
N ASP A 10 -34.98 14.57 19.77
CA ASP A 10 -34.60 15.64 20.68
C ASP A 10 -35.38 15.53 22.01
N HIS A 11 -36.62 15.06 22.01
CA HIS A 11 -37.38 14.87 23.26
C HIS A 11 -36.84 13.71 24.12
N ALA A 12 -36.58 12.53 23.54
CA ALA A 12 -36.03 11.39 24.28
C ALA A 12 -34.57 11.65 24.72
N ALA A 13 -33.78 12.31 23.86
CA ALA A 13 -32.44 12.76 24.21
C ALA A 13 -32.46 13.77 25.35
N ARG A 14 -33.30 14.81 25.28
CA ARG A 14 -33.46 15.81 26.35
C ARG A 14 -33.91 15.18 27.66
N GLN A 15 -34.76 14.16 27.64
CA GLN A 15 -35.14 13.43 28.86
C GLN A 15 -33.96 12.65 29.47
N LEU A 16 -33.19 11.93 28.66
CA LEU A 16 -32.00 11.21 29.14
C LEU A 16 -30.88 12.16 29.60
N LEU A 17 -30.82 13.37 29.01
CA LEU A 17 -29.88 14.45 29.34
C LEU A 17 -30.37 15.40 30.44
N ASP A 18 -31.57 15.20 31.00
CA ASP A 18 -32.10 16.08 32.05
C ASP A 18 -31.57 15.68 33.43
N PHE A 19 -30.53 16.38 33.90
CA PHE A 19 -29.88 16.15 35.21
C PHE A 19 -30.67 16.69 36.41
N SER A 20 -31.85 17.27 36.20
CA SER A 20 -32.74 17.69 37.29
C SER A 20 -33.63 16.56 37.83
N GLN A 21 -33.73 15.44 37.10
CA GLN A 21 -34.53 14.27 37.46
C GLN A 21 -33.71 12.97 37.49
N LYS A 22 -34.28 11.92 38.09
CA LYS A 22 -33.68 10.58 38.09
C LYS A 22 -33.59 10.04 36.65
N LEU A 23 -32.50 9.36 36.33
CA LEU A 23 -32.32 8.73 35.01
C LEU A 23 -33.37 7.63 34.78
N ASP A 24 -34.09 7.71 33.66
CA ASP A 24 -34.97 6.63 33.21
C ASP A 24 -34.14 5.55 32.50
N ILE A 25 -33.94 4.44 33.19
CA ILE A 25 -33.10 3.32 32.74
C ILE A 25 -33.84 2.46 31.72
N ASN A 26 -35.17 2.37 31.79
CA ASN A 26 -35.95 1.66 30.79
C ASN A 26 -35.88 2.37 29.44
N LEU A 27 -35.96 3.71 29.47
CA LEU A 27 -35.76 4.52 28.27
C LEU A 27 -34.35 4.32 27.71
N LEU A 28 -33.31 4.35 28.56
CA LEU A 28 -31.94 4.13 28.11
C LEU A 28 -31.74 2.72 27.51
N ASP A 29 -32.26 1.67 28.15
CA ASP A 29 -32.21 0.30 27.65
C ASP A 29 -32.91 0.17 26.30
N ASN A 30 -34.05 0.86 26.10
CA ASN A 30 -34.76 0.88 24.82
C ASN A 30 -33.94 1.58 23.73
N VAL A 31 -33.34 2.74 24.03
CA VAL A 31 -32.51 3.48 23.06
C VAL A 31 -31.26 2.65 22.70
N VAL A 32 -30.61 2.04 23.67
CA VAL A 32 -29.49 1.12 23.42
C VAL A 32 -29.93 -0.08 22.60
N ASN A 33 -31.08 -0.68 22.90
CA ASN A 33 -31.61 -1.77 22.08
C ASN A 33 -31.92 -1.33 20.64
N CYS A 34 -32.45 -0.12 20.43
CA CYS A 34 -32.63 0.46 19.10
C CYS A 34 -31.31 0.69 18.36
N LEU A 35 -30.20 0.97 19.05
CA LEU A 35 -28.88 1.06 18.41
C LEU A 35 -28.42 -0.31 17.88
N TYR A 36 -28.60 -1.37 18.66
CA TYR A 36 -28.10 -2.71 18.32
C TYR A 36 -29.05 -3.54 17.43
N HIS A 37 -30.35 -3.27 17.48
CA HIS A 37 -31.38 -4.06 16.79
C HIS A 37 -32.38 -3.23 15.98
N GLY A 38 -32.31 -1.89 16.03
CA GLY A 38 -33.17 -1.02 15.24
C GLY A 38 -32.71 -0.91 13.79
N GLU A 39 -33.60 -0.44 12.91
CA GLU A 39 -33.34 -0.32 11.48
C GLU A 39 -33.38 1.15 11.01
N GLY A 40 -32.49 1.48 10.06
CA GLY A 40 -32.48 2.72 9.32
C GLY A 40 -32.46 3.98 10.19
N ALA A 41 -33.50 4.80 10.09
CA ALA A 41 -33.54 6.11 10.71
C ALA A 41 -33.71 6.07 12.25
N GLN A 42 -34.32 5.02 12.82
CA GLN A 42 -34.39 4.86 14.28
C GLN A 42 -33.04 4.50 14.89
N GLN A 43 -32.25 3.68 14.19
CA GLN A 43 -30.89 3.33 14.61
C GLN A 43 -29.97 4.55 14.60
N ARG A 44 -30.00 5.34 13.52
CA ARG A 44 -29.25 6.61 13.42
C ARG A 44 -29.61 7.56 14.55
N MET A 45 -30.90 7.69 14.84
CA MET A 45 -31.40 8.50 15.95
C MET A 45 -30.83 8.01 17.29
N ALA A 46 -30.93 6.72 17.58
CA ALA A 46 -30.39 6.14 18.81
C ALA A 46 -28.88 6.38 18.96
N GLN A 47 -28.12 6.28 17.86
CA GLN A 47 -26.69 6.57 17.83
C GLN A 47 -26.39 8.04 18.17
N GLU A 48 -27.11 8.98 17.57
CA GLU A 48 -26.95 10.42 17.84
C GLU A 48 -27.22 10.73 19.32
N VAL A 49 -28.31 10.20 19.89
CA VAL A 49 -28.65 10.38 21.31
C VAL A 49 -27.57 9.83 22.24
N LEU A 50 -27.11 8.60 22.00
CA LEU A 50 -26.10 7.95 22.84
C LEU A 50 -24.73 8.62 22.69
N THR A 51 -24.39 9.16 21.53
CA THR A 51 -23.14 9.92 21.34
C THR A 51 -23.19 11.21 22.14
N HIS A 52 -24.27 11.98 22.02
CA HIS A 52 -24.44 13.23 22.74
C HIS A 52 -24.46 13.03 24.26
N LEU A 53 -25.10 11.97 24.75
CA LEU A 53 -25.09 11.65 26.19
C LEU A 53 -23.71 11.22 26.68
N LYS A 54 -22.93 10.49 25.87
CA LYS A 54 -21.57 10.08 26.24
C LYS A 54 -20.59 11.25 26.34
N GLU A 55 -20.77 12.27 25.50
CA GLU A 55 -19.95 13.47 25.47
C GLU A 55 -20.30 14.48 26.58
N HIS A 56 -21.50 14.39 27.16
CA HIS A 56 -21.95 15.31 28.18
C HIS A 56 -21.03 15.30 29.42
N PRO A 57 -20.61 16.47 29.94
CA PRO A 57 -19.66 16.55 31.05
C PRO A 57 -20.13 15.81 32.31
N ASP A 58 -21.43 15.78 32.60
CA ASP A 58 -21.94 15.17 33.82
C ASP A 58 -22.43 13.72 33.64
N ALA A 59 -22.31 13.13 32.44
CA ALA A 59 -22.86 11.79 32.18
C ALA A 59 -22.31 10.70 33.10
N TRP A 60 -21.05 10.83 33.54
CA TRP A 60 -20.41 9.88 34.45
C TRP A 60 -21.08 9.80 35.82
N THR A 61 -21.78 10.86 36.25
CA THR A 61 -22.53 10.87 37.52
C THR A 61 -23.72 9.91 37.54
N ARG A 62 -24.09 9.37 36.38
CA ARG A 62 -25.17 8.38 36.24
C ARG A 62 -24.66 6.96 36.02
N VAL A 63 -23.35 6.76 35.85
CA VAL A 63 -22.79 5.46 35.46
C VAL A 63 -23.02 4.40 36.53
N ASP A 64 -22.87 4.75 37.81
CA ASP A 64 -23.19 3.88 38.94
C ASP A 64 -24.64 3.38 38.89
N THR A 65 -25.58 4.29 38.65
CA THR A 65 -27.01 4.02 38.50
C THR A 65 -27.27 3.10 37.30
N ILE A 66 -26.60 3.34 36.16
CA ILE A 66 -26.70 2.50 34.97
C ILE A 66 -26.22 1.07 35.28
N LEU A 67 -25.06 0.94 35.91
CA LEU A 67 -24.43 -0.36 36.20
C LEU A 67 -25.18 -1.14 37.29
N GLU A 68 -25.83 -0.44 38.23
CA GLU A 68 -26.60 -1.04 39.32
C GLU A 68 -27.96 -1.58 38.88
N PHE A 69 -28.72 -0.81 38.09
CA PHE A 69 -30.13 -1.12 37.84
C PHE A 69 -30.44 -1.66 36.43
N SER A 70 -29.63 -1.37 35.41
CA SER A 70 -29.87 -1.89 34.06
C SER A 70 -29.75 -3.41 34.04
N GLN A 71 -30.63 -4.07 33.29
CA GLN A 71 -30.58 -5.52 33.08
C GLN A 71 -29.87 -5.90 31.77
N ASN A 72 -29.62 -4.92 30.90
CA ASN A 72 -29.04 -5.14 29.58
C ASN A 72 -27.51 -4.98 29.62
N MET A 73 -26.78 -6.00 29.16
CA MET A 73 -25.32 -5.95 29.04
C MET A 73 -24.85 -4.79 28.15
N ASN A 74 -25.57 -4.49 27.07
CA ASN A 74 -25.21 -3.43 26.14
C ASN A 74 -25.27 -2.05 26.80
N THR A 75 -26.27 -1.81 27.64
CA THR A 75 -26.40 -0.54 28.37
C THR A 75 -25.33 -0.40 29.44
N LYS A 76 -25.01 -1.49 30.16
CA LYS A 76 -23.88 -1.51 31.09
C LYS A 76 -22.56 -1.23 30.38
N TYR A 77 -22.34 -1.87 29.23
CA TYR A 77 -21.17 -1.62 28.39
C TYR A 77 -21.08 -0.16 27.96
N TYR A 78 -22.19 0.43 27.52
CA TYR A 78 -22.27 1.86 27.21
C TYR A 78 -21.95 2.75 28.43
N GLY A 79 -22.48 2.42 29.62
CA GLY A 79 -22.10 3.07 30.87
C GLY A 79 -20.59 3.03 31.15
N LEU A 80 -19.94 1.89 30.89
CA LEU A 80 -18.48 1.78 30.99
C LEU A 80 -17.74 2.62 29.94
N GLN A 81 -18.29 2.83 28.74
CA GLN A 81 -17.70 3.75 27.76
C GLN A 81 -17.72 5.21 28.25
N ILE A 82 -18.78 5.62 28.96
CA ILE A 82 -18.84 6.95 29.59
C ILE A 82 -17.76 7.06 30.67
N LEU A 83 -17.64 6.04 31.53
CA LEU A 83 -16.64 6.01 32.59
C LEU A 83 -15.21 6.05 32.03
N GLU A 84 -14.94 5.30 30.97
CA GLU A 84 -13.66 5.29 30.27
C GLU A 84 -13.28 6.69 29.78
N ASN A 85 -14.23 7.41 29.16
CA ASN A 85 -14.00 8.75 28.65
C ASN A 85 -13.55 9.69 29.78
N VAL A 86 -14.21 9.62 30.93
CA VAL A 86 -13.87 10.46 32.09
C VAL A 86 -12.51 10.11 32.68
N ILE A 87 -12.17 8.82 32.76
CA ILE A 87 -10.84 8.39 33.23
C ILE A 87 -9.74 8.83 32.25
N LYS A 88 -9.98 8.74 30.94
CA LYS A 88 -9.00 9.16 29.92
C LYS A 88 -8.76 10.66 29.91
N THR A 89 -9.81 11.47 30.07
CA THR A 89 -9.75 12.93 29.81
C THR A 89 -9.74 13.80 31.07
N ARG A 90 -10.47 13.41 32.13
CA ARG A 90 -10.76 14.29 33.28
C ARG A 90 -10.30 13.73 34.64
N TRP A 91 -9.68 12.55 34.69
CA TRP A 91 -9.24 11.92 35.94
C TRP A 91 -8.42 12.84 36.86
N LYS A 92 -7.51 13.64 36.29
CA LYS A 92 -6.61 14.52 37.06
C LYS A 92 -7.28 15.75 37.68
N ILE A 93 -8.49 16.11 37.23
CA ILE A 93 -9.25 17.25 37.76
C ILE A 93 -10.40 16.81 38.66
N LEU A 94 -10.72 15.52 38.72
CA LEU A 94 -11.73 14.99 39.62
C LEU A 94 -11.26 15.12 41.08
N PRO A 95 -12.18 15.43 42.02
CA PRO A 95 -11.88 15.36 43.45
C PRO A 95 -11.34 13.98 43.84
N ARG A 96 -10.30 13.93 44.69
CA ARG A 96 -9.61 12.66 45.00
C ARG A 96 -10.54 11.61 45.62
N ASN A 97 -11.52 12.03 46.41
CA ASN A 97 -12.56 11.14 46.95
C ASN A 97 -13.41 10.48 45.86
N GLN A 98 -13.69 11.18 44.76
CA GLN A 98 -14.39 10.60 43.60
C GLN A 98 -13.51 9.60 42.86
N CYS A 99 -12.22 9.91 42.67
CA CYS A 99 -11.26 8.95 42.11
C CYS A 99 -11.20 7.65 42.92
N GLU A 100 -11.07 7.76 44.26
CA GLU A 100 -11.07 6.60 45.16
C GLU A 100 -12.41 5.85 45.16
N GLY A 101 -13.53 6.56 45.05
CA GLY A 101 -14.86 5.97 44.91
C GLY A 101 -14.98 5.14 43.64
N ILE A 102 -14.63 5.71 42.48
CA ILE A 102 -14.64 5.03 41.17
C ILE A 102 -13.71 3.82 41.20
N LYS A 103 -12.49 3.98 41.72
CA LYS A 103 -11.51 2.91 41.86
C LYS A 103 -12.06 1.73 42.66
N LYS A 104 -12.58 1.98 43.86
CA LYS A 104 -13.16 0.94 44.72
C LYS A 104 -14.38 0.28 44.08
N TYR A 105 -15.23 1.07 43.43
CA TYR A 105 -16.41 0.57 42.74
C TYR A 105 -16.04 -0.36 41.57
N VAL A 106 -15.12 0.05 40.70
CA VAL A 106 -14.65 -0.76 39.56
C VAL A 106 -13.99 -2.06 40.05
N VAL A 107 -13.10 -1.99 41.05
CA VAL A 107 -12.46 -3.19 41.62
C VAL A 107 -13.49 -4.11 42.26
N GLY A 108 -14.42 -3.57 43.06
CA GLY A 108 -15.47 -4.35 43.70
C GLY A 108 -16.38 -5.05 42.69
N LEU A 109 -16.70 -4.36 41.59
CA LEU A 109 -17.48 -4.91 40.49
C LEU A 109 -16.73 -6.02 39.75
N ILE A 110 -15.44 -5.83 39.47
CA ILE A 110 -14.58 -6.88 38.89
C ILE A 110 -14.53 -8.11 39.79
N ILE A 111 -14.32 -7.94 41.10
CA ILE A 111 -14.28 -9.06 42.06
C ILE A 111 -15.63 -9.78 42.07
N LYS A 112 -16.75 -9.04 42.16
CA LYS A 112 -18.10 -9.62 42.17
C LYS A 112 -18.37 -10.44 40.90
N THR A 113 -18.03 -9.90 39.73
CA THR A 113 -18.34 -10.54 38.44
C THR A 113 -17.37 -11.67 38.09
N SER A 114 -16.11 -11.62 38.52
CA SER A 114 -15.10 -12.67 38.26
C SER A 114 -15.10 -13.81 39.28
N SER A 115 -15.70 -13.59 40.45
CA SER A 115 -15.84 -14.62 41.48
C SER A 115 -16.98 -15.61 41.18
N ASP A 116 -17.87 -15.30 40.24
CA ASP A 116 -18.90 -16.22 39.73
C ASP A 116 -18.42 -16.86 38.41
N PRO A 117 -18.13 -18.18 38.37
CA PRO A 117 -17.69 -18.87 37.16
C PRO A 117 -18.69 -18.75 35.99
N THR A 118 -19.99 -18.62 36.28
CA THR A 118 -21.02 -18.54 35.24
C THR A 118 -21.10 -17.16 34.58
N CYS A 119 -20.79 -16.09 35.33
CA CYS A 119 -20.67 -14.73 34.80
C CYS A 119 -19.45 -14.60 33.89
N VAL A 120 -18.35 -15.28 34.22
CA VAL A 120 -17.12 -15.27 33.41
C VAL A 120 -17.36 -15.83 32.00
N GLU A 121 -18.25 -16.80 31.84
CA GLU A 121 -18.57 -17.36 30.51
C GLU A 121 -19.65 -16.56 29.76
N LYS A 122 -20.71 -16.12 30.45
CA LYS A 122 -21.84 -15.41 29.82
C LYS A 122 -21.53 -13.95 29.46
N GLU A 123 -20.71 -13.27 30.25
CA GLU A 123 -20.51 -11.81 30.15
C GLU A 123 -19.04 -11.43 29.83
N LYS A 124 -18.32 -12.25 29.05
CA LYS A 124 -16.90 -12.02 28.69
C LYS A 124 -16.62 -10.61 28.16
N VAL A 125 -17.50 -10.08 27.32
CA VAL A 125 -17.37 -8.74 26.72
C VAL A 125 -17.42 -7.65 27.78
N TYR A 126 -18.34 -7.79 28.74
CA TYR A 126 -18.51 -6.85 29.84
C TYR A 126 -17.33 -6.89 30.82
N ILE A 127 -16.88 -8.08 31.21
CA ILE A 127 -15.70 -8.26 32.07
C ILE A 127 -14.44 -7.73 31.40
N GLY A 128 -14.25 -8.03 30.11
CA GLY A 128 -13.14 -7.49 29.32
C GLY A 128 -13.14 -5.96 29.32
N LYS A 129 -14.32 -5.34 29.20
CA LYS A 129 -14.45 -3.89 29.27
C LYS A 129 -14.14 -3.35 30.67
N LEU A 130 -14.63 -3.98 31.74
CA LEU A 130 -14.30 -3.61 33.12
C LEU A 130 -12.79 -3.66 33.39
N ASN A 131 -12.13 -4.73 32.94
CA ASN A 131 -10.67 -4.86 33.04
C ASN A 131 -9.96 -3.73 32.30
N MET A 132 -10.44 -3.36 31.11
CA MET A 132 -9.91 -2.21 30.38
C MET A 132 -10.12 -0.89 31.16
N ILE A 133 -11.27 -0.69 31.81
CA ILE A 133 -11.50 0.49 32.68
C ILE A 133 -10.47 0.54 33.81
N LEU A 134 -10.23 -0.59 34.48
CA LEU A 134 -9.21 -0.67 35.52
C LEU A 134 -7.82 -0.33 34.95
N VAL A 135 -7.46 -0.85 33.78
CA VAL A 135 -6.19 -0.52 33.11
C VAL A 135 -6.10 0.97 32.77
N GLN A 136 -7.20 1.61 32.35
CA GLN A 136 -7.19 3.07 32.16
C GLN A 136 -6.96 3.83 33.48
N ILE A 137 -7.48 3.35 34.61
CA ILE A 137 -7.18 3.93 35.94
C ILE A 137 -5.69 3.75 36.26
N LEU A 138 -5.15 2.54 36.07
CA LEU A 138 -3.72 2.24 36.30
C LEU A 138 -2.83 3.14 35.45
N LYS A 139 -3.12 3.30 34.16
CA LYS A 139 -2.40 4.23 33.28
C LYS A 139 -2.40 5.66 33.83
N GLN A 140 -3.41 6.08 34.58
CA GLN A 140 -3.47 7.44 35.13
C GLN A 140 -2.75 7.61 36.46
N GLU A 141 -2.77 6.61 37.35
CA GLU A 141 -2.29 6.78 38.73
C GLU A 141 -1.27 5.77 39.25
N TRP A 142 -1.05 4.64 38.57
CA TRP A 142 0.02 3.70 38.92
C TRP A 142 1.35 4.17 38.30
N PRO A 143 2.48 4.06 39.03
CA PRO A 143 2.63 3.52 40.40
C PRO A 143 2.35 4.54 41.52
N LYS A 144 2.31 5.85 41.23
CA LYS A 144 2.38 6.92 42.24
C LYS A 144 1.29 6.87 43.34
N HIS A 145 0.03 6.67 42.99
CA HIS A 145 -1.09 6.63 43.95
C HIS A 145 -1.66 5.22 44.13
N TRP A 146 -0.99 4.21 43.59
CA TRP A 146 -1.33 2.81 43.81
C TRP A 146 -0.08 1.92 43.84
N PRO A 147 0.88 2.18 44.74
CA PRO A 147 2.17 1.48 44.75
C PRO A 147 2.06 -0.01 45.10
N THR A 148 0.99 -0.42 45.79
CA THR A 148 0.76 -1.82 46.19
C THR A 148 0.01 -2.64 45.15
N PHE A 149 -0.36 -2.06 43.99
CA PHE A 149 -1.26 -2.72 43.04
C PHE A 149 -0.78 -4.12 42.64
N ILE A 150 0.47 -4.27 42.19
CA ILE A 150 1.01 -5.55 41.73
C ILE A 150 1.06 -6.55 42.89
N SER A 151 1.51 -6.15 44.07
CA SER A 151 1.53 -7.04 45.25
C SER A 151 0.13 -7.48 45.66
N ASP A 152 -0.87 -6.59 45.58
CA ASP A 152 -2.25 -6.85 45.95
C ASP A 152 -2.89 -7.86 44.99
N ILE A 153 -2.75 -7.68 43.66
CA ILE A 153 -3.31 -8.60 42.68
C ILE A 153 -2.59 -9.95 42.68
N VAL A 154 -1.28 -9.99 42.89
CA VAL A 154 -0.52 -11.25 42.98
C VAL A 154 -0.93 -12.03 44.24
N GLY A 155 -1.13 -11.33 45.36
CA GLY A 155 -1.67 -11.92 46.59
C GLY A 155 -3.08 -12.47 46.40
N ALA A 156 -3.99 -11.66 45.84
CA ALA A 156 -5.38 -12.06 45.60
C ALA A 156 -5.51 -13.23 44.62
N SER A 157 -4.63 -13.29 43.60
CA SER A 157 -4.56 -14.40 42.64
C SER A 157 -4.24 -15.74 43.30
N ARG A 158 -3.60 -15.76 44.48
CA ARG A 158 -3.37 -17.00 45.24
C ARG A 158 -4.59 -17.45 46.04
N THR A 159 -5.61 -16.60 46.19
CA THR A 159 -6.82 -16.89 46.98
C THR A 159 -7.91 -17.58 46.16
N SER A 160 -8.08 -17.22 44.88
CA SER A 160 -9.10 -17.80 44.00
C SER A 160 -8.58 -17.94 42.57
N GLU A 161 -8.80 -19.11 41.95
CA GLU A 161 -8.36 -19.37 40.57
C GLU A 161 -9.13 -18.53 39.53
N SER A 162 -10.43 -18.28 39.72
CA SER A 162 -11.20 -17.46 38.78
C SER A 162 -10.76 -15.99 38.81
N LEU A 163 -10.42 -15.50 40.01
CA LEU A 163 -9.86 -14.17 40.20
C LEU A 163 -8.43 -14.09 39.62
N CYS A 164 -7.62 -15.14 39.82
CA CYS A 164 -6.32 -15.28 39.18
C CYS A 164 -6.42 -15.20 37.65
N GLN A 165 -7.39 -15.91 37.06
CA GLN A 165 -7.61 -15.92 35.62
C GLN A 165 -7.92 -14.52 35.10
N ASN A 166 -8.79 -13.78 35.79
CA ASN A 166 -9.11 -12.42 35.40
C ASN A 166 -7.92 -11.45 35.59
N ASN A 167 -7.14 -11.64 36.66
CA ASN A 167 -5.93 -10.85 36.90
C ASN A 167 -4.86 -11.07 35.83
N MET A 168 -4.73 -12.28 35.28
CA MET A 168 -3.85 -12.53 34.12
C MET A 168 -4.31 -11.69 32.92
N VAL A 169 -5.62 -11.64 32.64
CA VAL A 169 -6.17 -10.78 31.58
C VAL A 169 -5.88 -9.30 31.84
N ILE A 170 -6.03 -8.81 33.08
CA ILE A 170 -5.70 -7.42 33.45
C ILE A 170 -4.23 -7.12 33.20
N LEU A 171 -3.34 -8.01 33.62
CA LEU A 171 -1.89 -7.88 33.42
C LEU A 171 -1.51 -7.88 31.94
N LYS A 172 -2.17 -8.72 31.12
CA LYS A 172 -2.00 -8.73 29.68
C LYS A 172 -2.40 -7.38 29.06
N LEU A 173 -3.59 -6.88 29.38
CA LEU A 173 -4.08 -5.60 28.87
C LEU A 173 -3.18 -4.44 29.32
N LEU A 174 -2.66 -4.49 30.55
CA LEU A 174 -1.70 -3.50 31.05
C LEU A 174 -0.38 -3.55 30.25
N SER A 175 0.12 -4.75 29.96
CA SER A 175 1.30 -4.95 29.10
C SER A 175 1.08 -4.36 27.72
N GLU A 176 -0.05 -4.69 27.07
CA GLU A 176 -0.40 -4.19 25.74
C GLU A 176 -0.47 -2.65 25.72
N GLU A 177 -1.14 -2.03 26.69
CA GLU A 177 -1.27 -0.56 26.73
C GLU A 177 0.03 0.18 27.08
N VAL A 178 0.98 -0.47 27.78
CA VAL A 178 2.25 0.13 28.20
C VAL A 178 3.36 -0.10 27.17
N PHE A 179 3.43 -1.28 26.55
CA PHE A 179 4.52 -1.66 25.65
C PHE A 179 4.13 -1.59 24.18
N ASP A 180 2.98 -2.16 23.81
CA ASP A 180 2.58 -2.31 22.40
C ASP A 180 1.86 -1.06 21.86
N PHE A 181 0.93 -0.47 22.63
CA PHE A 181 0.05 0.63 22.19
C PHE A 181 0.27 1.95 22.93
N SER A 182 1.41 2.12 23.59
CA SER A 182 1.70 3.38 24.31
C SER A 182 1.93 4.57 23.38
N SER A 183 2.47 4.33 22.18
CA SER A 183 2.70 5.37 21.18
C SER A 183 1.35 5.95 20.70
N GLY A 184 1.27 7.28 20.62
CA GLY A 184 0.03 7.99 20.22
C GLY A 184 -1.01 8.17 21.33
N GLN A 185 -0.97 7.38 22.41
CA GLN A 185 -1.90 7.51 23.54
C GLN A 185 -1.27 8.05 24.83
N ILE A 186 0.02 7.80 25.03
CA ILE A 186 0.76 8.16 26.25
C ILE A 186 1.97 9.01 25.84
N THR A 187 2.21 10.10 26.56
CA THR A 187 3.42 10.92 26.37
C THR A 187 4.69 10.07 26.57
N GLN A 188 5.75 10.33 25.81
CA GLN A 188 7.00 9.55 25.84
C GLN A 188 7.57 9.34 27.25
N VAL A 189 7.65 10.39 28.07
CA VAL A 189 8.17 10.31 29.45
C VAL A 189 7.30 9.42 30.35
N LYS A 190 5.98 9.54 30.24
CA LYS A 190 5.04 8.71 31.00
C LYS A 190 5.08 7.24 30.53
N SER A 191 5.20 6.99 29.22
CA SER A 191 5.39 5.65 28.68
C SER A 191 6.65 5.02 29.25
N LYS A 192 7.80 5.73 29.21
CA LYS A 192 9.05 5.26 29.82
C LYS A 192 8.90 4.96 31.31
N HIS A 193 8.26 5.85 32.06
CA HIS A 193 8.03 5.64 33.50
C HIS A 193 7.18 4.39 33.78
N LEU A 194 6.10 4.17 33.03
CA LEU A 194 5.25 2.99 33.17
C LEU A 194 5.99 1.70 32.79
N LYS A 195 6.77 1.73 31.70
CA LYS A 195 7.64 0.62 31.28
C LYS A 195 8.63 0.25 32.39
N ASP A 196 9.35 1.23 32.93
CA ASP A 196 10.31 1.01 34.01
C ASP A 196 9.65 0.45 35.26
N SER A 197 8.48 1.00 35.63
CA SER A 197 7.73 0.53 36.79
C SER A 197 7.29 -0.94 36.61
N MET A 198 6.84 -1.31 35.41
CA MET A 198 6.41 -2.68 35.12
C MET A 198 7.60 -3.64 35.12
N CYS A 199 8.74 -3.24 34.53
CA CYS A 199 9.99 -3.99 34.58
C CYS A 199 10.47 -4.23 36.01
N ASN A 200 10.43 -3.20 36.86
CA ASN A 200 10.90 -3.29 38.24
C ASN A 200 10.09 -4.30 39.09
N GLU A 201 8.78 -4.35 38.89
CA GLU A 201 7.87 -5.22 39.64
C GLU A 201 7.60 -6.57 38.93
N PHE A 202 8.17 -6.80 37.74
CA PHE A 202 7.86 -7.95 36.90
C PHE A 202 8.20 -9.31 37.54
N SER A 203 9.24 -9.36 38.38
CA SER A 203 9.65 -10.60 39.06
C SER A 203 8.51 -11.26 39.84
N GLN A 204 7.65 -10.47 40.50
CA GLN A 204 6.50 -10.98 41.26
C GLN A 204 5.42 -11.56 40.33
N ILE A 205 5.20 -10.91 39.20
CA ILE A 205 4.25 -11.35 38.17
C ILE A 205 4.74 -12.66 37.55
N PHE A 206 6.02 -12.73 37.19
CA PHE A 206 6.62 -13.93 36.60
C PHE A 206 6.56 -15.13 37.55
N GLN A 207 6.82 -14.92 38.86
CA GLN A 207 6.66 -15.97 39.87
C GLN A 207 5.21 -16.49 39.95
N LEU A 208 4.22 -15.62 39.79
CA LEU A 208 2.82 -16.04 39.70
C LEU A 208 2.55 -16.86 38.44
N CYS A 209 3.03 -16.40 37.27
CA CYS A 209 2.89 -17.15 36.01
C CYS A 209 3.54 -18.54 36.11
N GLN A 210 4.76 -18.62 36.64
CA GLN A 210 5.46 -19.89 36.83
C GLN A 210 4.70 -20.80 37.81
N PHE A 211 4.21 -20.25 38.92
CA PHE A 211 3.40 -21.01 39.87
C PHE A 211 2.13 -21.59 39.23
N VAL A 212 1.40 -20.79 38.45
CA VAL A 212 0.19 -21.25 37.75
C VAL A 212 0.52 -22.31 36.70
N MET A 213 1.54 -22.08 35.86
CA MET A 213 1.96 -23.04 34.83
C MET A 213 2.47 -24.36 35.42
N GLU A 214 3.09 -24.32 36.60
CA GLU A 214 3.63 -25.53 37.22
C GLU A 214 2.57 -26.32 37.99
N ASN A 215 1.60 -25.65 38.62
CA ASN A 215 0.73 -26.27 39.64
C ASN A 215 -0.78 -26.29 39.32
N SER A 216 -1.31 -25.34 38.55
CA SER A 216 -2.76 -25.29 38.31
C SER A 216 -3.20 -26.32 37.26
N GLN A 217 -4.37 -26.91 37.50
CA GLN A 217 -5.04 -27.82 36.57
C GLN A 217 -6.23 -27.15 35.85
N ASN A 218 -6.48 -25.88 36.13
CA ASN A 218 -7.57 -25.11 35.57
C ASN A 218 -7.20 -24.63 34.16
N ALA A 219 -7.76 -25.30 33.15
CA ALA A 219 -7.38 -25.06 31.76
C ALA A 219 -7.63 -23.61 31.28
N PRO A 220 -8.79 -22.97 31.54
CA PRO A 220 -9.00 -21.56 31.25
C PRO A 220 -7.96 -20.62 31.88
N LEU A 221 -7.58 -20.85 33.13
CA LEU A 221 -6.54 -20.07 33.82
C LEU A 221 -5.16 -20.27 33.19
N VAL A 222 -4.77 -21.51 32.89
CA VAL A 222 -3.51 -21.82 32.21
C VAL A 222 -3.48 -21.14 30.83
N HIS A 223 -4.55 -21.24 30.05
CA HIS A 223 -4.66 -20.59 28.75
C HIS A 223 -4.50 -19.06 28.87
N ALA A 224 -5.20 -18.42 29.81
CA ALA A 224 -5.10 -16.98 30.05
C ALA A 224 -3.67 -16.58 30.47
N THR A 225 -2.99 -17.42 31.26
CA THR A 225 -1.60 -17.21 31.67
C THR A 225 -0.65 -17.30 30.48
N LEU A 226 -0.83 -18.26 29.57
CA LEU A 226 -0.02 -18.39 28.36
C LEU A 226 -0.23 -17.23 27.38
N GLU A 227 -1.47 -16.78 27.19
CA GLU A 227 -1.78 -15.58 26.37
C GLU A 227 -1.18 -14.30 26.97
N THR A 228 -1.11 -14.23 28.30
CA THR A 228 -0.47 -13.12 29.02
C THR A 228 1.05 -13.17 28.86
N LEU A 229 1.64 -14.37 29.01
CA LEU A 229 3.05 -14.60 28.77
C LEU A 229 3.46 -14.20 27.35
N LEU A 230 2.63 -14.48 26.34
CA LEU A 230 2.91 -14.10 24.95
C LEU A 230 3.17 -12.59 24.83
N ARG A 231 2.40 -11.74 25.53
CA ARG A 231 2.63 -10.28 25.53
C ARG A 231 3.84 -9.85 26.34
N PHE A 232 4.18 -10.60 27.39
CA PHE A 232 5.39 -10.35 28.16
C PHE A 232 6.66 -10.65 27.36
N LEU A 233 6.67 -11.70 26.53
CA LEU A 233 7.83 -12.06 25.70
C LEU A 233 8.29 -10.93 24.77
N ASN A 234 7.40 -9.99 24.42
CA ASN A 234 7.74 -8.83 23.59
C ASN A 234 8.74 -7.86 24.24
N TRP A 235 8.86 -7.82 25.58
CA TRP A 235 9.62 -6.76 26.27
C TRP A 235 10.39 -7.18 27.52
N ILE A 236 10.11 -8.35 28.10
CA ILE A 236 10.73 -8.74 29.36
C ILE A 236 12.23 -9.00 29.21
N PRO A 237 13.02 -8.80 30.27
CA PRO A 237 14.44 -9.17 30.27
C PRO A 237 14.65 -10.65 29.94
N LEU A 238 15.64 -10.93 29.08
CA LEU A 238 15.91 -12.25 28.53
C LEU A 238 16.24 -13.32 29.58
N GLY A 239 16.74 -12.93 30.75
CA GLY A 239 16.99 -13.85 31.86
C GLY A 239 15.73 -14.62 32.30
N TYR A 240 14.55 -14.01 32.25
CA TYR A 240 13.29 -14.71 32.55
C TYR A 240 12.97 -15.82 31.54
N ILE A 241 13.46 -15.69 30.31
CA ILE A 241 13.20 -16.62 29.20
C ILE A 241 14.23 -17.76 29.21
N PHE A 242 15.52 -17.41 29.19
CA PHE A 242 16.61 -18.36 28.92
C PHE A 242 17.34 -18.87 30.18
N GLU A 243 17.14 -18.25 31.34
CA GLU A 243 17.76 -18.65 32.61
C GLU A 243 16.75 -19.29 33.58
N THR A 244 15.57 -19.67 33.07
CA THR A 244 14.51 -20.32 33.86
C THR A 244 14.04 -21.61 33.19
N LYS A 245 13.07 -22.30 33.82
CA LYS A 245 12.45 -23.52 33.26
C LYS A 245 11.39 -23.23 32.19
N LEU A 246 11.24 -21.97 31.74
CA LEU A 246 10.15 -21.53 30.88
C LEU A 246 10.06 -22.33 29.57
N ILE A 247 11.16 -22.39 28.82
CA ILE A 247 11.23 -23.10 27.53
C ILE A 247 10.81 -24.57 27.70
N SER A 248 11.43 -25.27 28.65
CA SER A 248 11.11 -26.68 28.94
C SER A 248 9.65 -26.85 29.36
N THR A 249 9.10 -25.91 30.13
CA THR A 249 7.70 -25.97 30.58
C THR A 249 6.73 -25.80 29.42
N LEU A 250 6.96 -24.82 28.54
CA LEU A 250 6.15 -24.59 27.34
C LEU A 250 6.11 -25.83 26.44
N ILE A 251 7.28 -26.43 26.20
CA ILE A 251 7.41 -27.57 25.29
C ILE A 251 6.82 -28.85 25.90
N TYR A 252 7.18 -29.20 27.14
CA TYR A 252 6.78 -30.50 27.69
C TYR A 252 5.35 -30.53 28.24
N LYS A 253 4.86 -29.45 28.85
CA LYS A 253 3.54 -29.44 29.49
C LYS A 253 2.41 -28.95 28.59
N PHE A 254 2.70 -28.06 27.64
CA PHE A 254 1.64 -27.34 26.92
C PHE A 254 1.63 -27.56 25.41
N LEU A 255 2.80 -27.70 24.78
CA LEU A 255 2.86 -27.81 23.32
C LEU A 255 2.11 -29.04 22.79
N ASN A 256 2.20 -30.18 23.47
CA ASN A 256 1.54 -31.44 23.06
C ASN A 256 0.06 -31.54 23.43
N VAL A 257 -0.48 -30.58 24.19
CA VAL A 257 -1.89 -30.57 24.60
C VAL A 257 -2.71 -29.74 23.62
N PRO A 258 -3.74 -30.31 22.94
CA PRO A 258 -4.44 -29.64 21.83
C PRO A 258 -5.00 -28.25 22.14
N MET A 259 -5.52 -28.02 23.35
CA MET A 259 -6.09 -26.72 23.73
C MET A 259 -5.04 -25.63 24.01
N PHE A 260 -3.76 -25.99 24.19
CA PHE A 260 -2.67 -25.05 24.47
C PHE A 260 -1.62 -24.95 23.35
N ARG A 261 -1.59 -25.92 22.42
CA ARG A 261 -0.56 -26.03 21.38
C ARG A 261 -0.33 -24.75 20.59
N ASN A 262 -1.41 -24.03 20.25
CA ASN A 262 -1.33 -22.80 19.45
C ASN A 262 -0.63 -21.66 20.21
N VAL A 263 -1.07 -21.38 21.43
CA VAL A 263 -0.48 -20.30 22.24
C VAL A 263 0.95 -20.66 22.66
N SER A 264 1.20 -21.92 23.01
CA SER A 264 2.54 -22.41 23.34
C SER A 264 3.49 -22.21 22.16
N LEU A 265 3.10 -22.61 20.94
CA LEU A 265 3.93 -22.47 19.75
C LEU A 265 4.17 -21.00 19.35
N LYS A 266 3.18 -20.11 19.55
CA LYS A 266 3.37 -18.67 19.38
C LYS A 266 4.42 -18.14 20.36
N CYS A 267 4.35 -18.50 21.64
CA CYS A 267 5.37 -18.14 22.62
C CYS A 267 6.76 -18.64 22.20
N LEU A 268 6.87 -19.89 21.74
CA LEU A 268 8.14 -20.44 21.25
C LEU A 268 8.64 -19.71 20.00
N THR A 269 7.75 -19.18 19.16
CA THR A 269 8.09 -18.38 17.98
C THR A 269 8.66 -17.02 18.38
N GLU A 270 8.04 -16.33 19.35
CA GLU A 270 8.59 -15.07 19.88
C GLU A 270 9.96 -15.27 20.52
N ILE A 271 10.14 -16.38 21.27
CA ILE A 271 11.45 -16.75 21.83
C ILE A 271 12.45 -17.03 20.72
N ALA A 272 12.05 -17.74 19.66
CA ALA A 272 12.90 -18.06 18.51
C ALA A 272 13.28 -16.83 17.65
N GLY A 273 12.56 -15.72 17.77
CA GLY A 273 12.88 -14.47 17.08
C GLY A 273 13.96 -13.63 17.77
N VAL A 274 14.44 -14.04 18.95
CA VAL A 274 15.44 -13.28 19.72
C VAL A 274 16.84 -13.53 19.17
N SER A 275 17.50 -12.47 18.70
CA SER A 275 18.84 -12.53 18.11
C SER A 275 19.95 -12.18 19.11
N VAL A 276 20.39 -13.17 19.91
CA VAL A 276 21.43 -12.99 20.93
C VAL A 276 22.43 -14.14 20.98
N SER A 277 23.72 -13.82 21.11
CA SER A 277 24.81 -14.80 21.12
C SER A 277 25.05 -15.47 22.48
N GLN A 278 24.50 -14.93 23.57
CA GLN A 278 24.73 -15.45 24.93
C GLN A 278 23.98 -16.76 25.21
N TYR A 279 22.93 -17.06 24.46
CA TYR A 279 21.99 -18.15 24.75
C TYR A 279 21.94 -19.22 23.64
N GLU A 280 23.04 -19.42 22.91
CA GLU A 280 23.11 -20.39 21.80
C GLU A 280 22.66 -21.81 22.20
N GLU A 281 23.08 -22.31 23.38
CA GLU A 281 22.71 -23.64 23.87
C GLU A 281 21.21 -23.75 24.20
N GLN A 282 20.61 -22.66 24.68
CA GLN A 282 19.17 -22.60 24.93
C GLN A 282 18.37 -22.59 23.63
N PHE A 283 18.84 -21.92 22.58
CA PHE A 283 18.21 -21.99 21.25
C PHE A 283 18.29 -23.39 20.64
N VAL A 284 19.43 -24.07 20.79
CA VAL A 284 19.58 -25.47 20.38
C VAL A 284 18.61 -26.37 21.15
N THR A 285 18.48 -26.15 22.46
CA THR A 285 17.54 -26.88 23.32
C THR A 285 16.09 -26.62 22.88
N LEU A 286 15.73 -25.36 22.64
CA LEU A 286 14.42 -24.93 22.13
C LEU A 286 14.07 -25.70 20.86
N PHE A 287 14.95 -25.69 19.86
CA PHE A 287 14.72 -26.38 18.59
C PHE A 287 14.60 -27.89 18.74
N THR A 288 15.57 -28.51 19.42
CA THR A 288 15.64 -29.97 19.58
C THR A 288 14.38 -30.51 20.26
N LEU A 289 13.97 -29.87 21.36
CA LEU A 289 12.80 -30.31 22.12
C LEU A 289 11.49 -30.01 21.38
N THR A 290 11.40 -28.88 20.69
CA THR A 290 10.21 -28.53 19.90
C THR A 290 10.03 -29.51 18.75
N MET A 291 11.08 -29.81 18.00
CA MET A 291 11.07 -30.80 16.92
C MET A 291 10.65 -32.19 17.41
N MET A 292 11.13 -32.61 18.59
CA MET A 292 10.72 -33.87 19.20
C MET A 292 9.21 -33.93 19.49
N GLN A 293 8.61 -32.87 20.01
CA GLN A 293 7.15 -32.82 20.25
C GLN A 293 6.36 -32.70 18.95
N LEU A 294 6.84 -31.93 17.97
CA LEU A 294 6.20 -31.78 16.65
C LEU A 294 6.06 -33.13 15.94
N LYS A 295 7.08 -33.98 15.99
CA LYS A 295 7.03 -35.33 15.41
C LYS A 295 5.97 -36.24 16.01
N GLN A 296 5.61 -36.03 17.27
CA GLN A 296 4.54 -36.79 17.92
C GLN A 296 3.16 -36.27 17.50
N MET A 297 2.98 -34.95 17.43
CA MET A 297 1.70 -34.33 17.11
C MET A 297 1.37 -34.36 15.62
N LEU A 298 2.38 -34.20 14.77
CA LEU A 298 2.24 -34.13 13.32
C LEU A 298 3.32 -35.00 12.67
N PRO A 299 3.13 -36.32 12.58
CA PRO A 299 4.11 -37.23 11.99
C PRO A 299 4.53 -36.80 10.57
N LEU A 300 5.81 -36.97 10.22
CA LEU A 300 6.38 -36.53 8.93
C LEU A 300 5.80 -37.22 7.69
N ASN A 301 5.03 -38.30 7.86
CA ASN A 301 4.29 -38.96 6.79
C ASN A 301 2.88 -38.38 6.57
N THR A 302 2.48 -37.38 7.37
CA THR A 302 1.17 -36.72 7.25
C THR A 302 1.15 -35.84 6.00
N ASN A 303 0.09 -35.97 5.19
CA ASN A 303 -0.15 -35.04 4.11
C ASN A 303 -0.72 -33.72 4.68
N ILE A 304 0.15 -32.77 5.00
CA ILE A 304 -0.21 -31.50 5.64
C ILE A 304 -1.18 -30.68 4.77
N ARG A 305 -1.07 -30.74 3.44
CA ARG A 305 -2.03 -30.11 2.53
C ARG A 305 -3.46 -30.60 2.78
N LEU A 306 -3.66 -31.91 2.87
CA LEU A 306 -4.97 -32.50 3.16
C LEU A 306 -5.42 -32.25 4.60
N ALA A 307 -4.49 -32.33 5.57
CA ALA A 307 -4.78 -32.04 6.97
C ALA A 307 -5.26 -30.59 7.15
N TYR A 308 -4.66 -29.64 6.43
CA TYR A 308 -5.10 -28.24 6.42
C TYR A 308 -6.46 -28.06 5.75
N SER A 309 -6.62 -28.62 4.54
CA SER A 309 -7.84 -28.46 3.74
C SER A 309 -9.08 -29.03 4.41
N ASN A 310 -8.94 -30.10 5.20
CA ASN A 310 -10.04 -30.75 5.91
C ASN A 310 -10.07 -30.38 7.41
N GLY A 311 -9.05 -29.65 7.87
CA GLY A 311 -8.86 -29.33 9.28
C GLY A 311 -9.81 -28.25 9.76
N LYS A 312 -10.01 -28.22 11.07
CA LYS A 312 -10.75 -27.14 11.75
C LYS A 312 -9.88 -25.89 11.89
N ASP A 313 -10.50 -24.77 12.25
CA ASP A 313 -9.80 -23.48 12.45
C ASP A 313 -8.57 -23.61 13.36
N ASP A 314 -8.63 -24.40 14.44
CA ASP A 314 -7.52 -24.56 15.37
C ASP A 314 -6.34 -25.35 14.79
N GLU A 315 -6.61 -26.32 13.91
CA GLU A 315 -5.61 -27.10 13.18
C GLU A 315 -4.97 -26.28 12.05
N GLN A 316 -5.77 -25.51 11.33
CA GLN A 316 -5.29 -24.57 10.32
C GLN A 316 -4.37 -23.53 10.95
N ASN A 317 -4.80 -22.93 12.07
CA ASN A 317 -3.97 -22.01 12.85
C ASN A 317 -2.69 -22.68 13.34
N PHE A 318 -2.74 -23.96 13.75
CA PHE A 318 -1.55 -24.68 14.21
C PHE A 318 -0.53 -24.88 13.09
N ILE A 319 -0.98 -25.24 11.88
CA ILE A 319 -0.10 -25.39 10.70
C ILE A 319 0.51 -24.03 10.32
N GLN A 320 -0.26 -22.95 10.39
CA GLN A 320 0.26 -21.60 10.17
C GLN A 320 1.30 -21.23 11.24
N ASN A 321 1.02 -21.44 12.52
CA ASN A 321 1.96 -21.17 13.62
C ASN A 321 3.23 -22.02 13.51
N LEU A 322 3.13 -23.26 13.02
CA LEU A 322 4.27 -24.12 12.72
C LEU A 322 5.15 -23.51 11.62
N SER A 323 4.54 -23.02 10.54
CA SER A 323 5.28 -22.36 9.46
C SER A 323 6.02 -21.11 9.96
N LEU A 324 5.38 -20.31 10.82
CA LEU A 324 5.99 -19.13 11.44
C LEU A 324 7.16 -19.53 12.35
N PHE A 325 6.97 -20.51 13.24
CA PHE A 325 8.04 -20.99 14.12
C PHE A 325 9.28 -21.45 13.34
N LEU A 326 9.08 -22.33 12.35
CA LEU A 326 10.20 -22.88 11.58
C LEU A 326 10.88 -21.81 10.71
N CYS A 327 10.10 -20.95 10.06
CA CYS A 327 10.65 -19.84 9.27
C CYS A 327 11.47 -18.89 10.15
N THR A 328 10.92 -18.42 11.28
CA THR A 328 11.60 -17.53 12.21
C THR A 328 12.88 -18.16 12.78
N PHE A 329 12.78 -19.37 13.33
CA PHE A 329 13.93 -20.03 13.94
C PHE A 329 15.05 -20.28 12.92
N LEU A 330 14.71 -20.82 11.74
CA LEU A 330 15.73 -21.13 10.74
C LEU A 330 16.37 -19.87 10.15
N LYS A 331 15.64 -18.77 9.97
CA LYS A 331 16.23 -17.51 9.47
C LYS A 331 17.23 -16.90 10.45
N GLU A 332 16.97 -17.00 11.75
CA GLU A 332 17.80 -16.35 12.78
C GLU A 332 18.92 -17.27 13.29
N HIS A 333 18.72 -18.59 13.23
CA HIS A 333 19.56 -19.56 13.95
C HIS A 333 19.98 -20.78 13.11
N ASP A 334 19.79 -20.81 11.79
CA ASP A 334 20.26 -21.90 10.92
C ASP A 334 21.74 -22.26 11.16
N GLN A 335 22.62 -21.27 11.20
CA GLN A 335 24.06 -21.45 11.39
C GLN A 335 24.42 -22.16 12.70
N LEU A 336 23.61 -21.99 13.76
CA LEU A 336 23.80 -22.67 15.04
C LEU A 336 23.56 -24.17 14.92
N ILE A 337 22.59 -24.55 14.09
CA ILE A 337 22.25 -25.96 13.84
C ILE A 337 23.20 -26.57 12.80
N GLU A 338 23.56 -25.83 11.74
CA GLU A 338 24.47 -26.28 10.68
C GLU A 338 25.85 -26.73 11.22
N LYS A 339 26.40 -25.98 12.17
CA LYS A 339 27.74 -26.25 12.76
C LYS A 339 27.76 -27.49 13.66
N ARG A 340 26.60 -28.00 14.07
CA ARG A 340 26.46 -29.13 15.01
C ARG A 340 26.03 -30.40 14.27
N LEU A 341 26.99 -31.27 13.96
CA LEU A 341 26.74 -32.50 13.18
C LEU A 341 25.68 -33.42 13.78
N ASN A 342 25.56 -33.46 15.11
CA ASN A 342 24.54 -34.25 15.82
C ASN A 342 23.11 -33.75 15.62
N LEU A 343 22.92 -32.52 15.10
CA LEU A 343 21.59 -31.93 14.84
C LEU A 343 21.22 -31.95 13.35
N ARG A 344 22.05 -32.57 12.49
CA ARG A 344 21.79 -32.61 11.05
C ARG A 344 20.49 -33.34 10.70
N GLU A 345 20.16 -34.42 11.43
CA GLU A 345 18.89 -35.13 11.24
C GLU A 345 17.70 -34.24 11.58
N THR A 346 17.73 -33.57 12.74
CA THR A 346 16.67 -32.65 13.15
C THR A 346 16.51 -31.45 12.21
N LEU A 347 17.61 -30.93 11.64
CA LEU A 347 17.57 -29.91 10.60
C LEU A 347 16.83 -30.44 9.36
N MET A 348 17.17 -31.63 8.89
CA MET A 348 16.50 -32.24 7.74
C MET A 348 15.02 -32.49 7.97
N GLU A 349 14.62 -32.89 9.18
CA GLU A 349 13.21 -33.02 9.57
C GLU A 349 12.47 -31.67 9.54
N ALA A 350 13.09 -30.59 10.01
CA ALA A 350 12.50 -29.26 9.95
C ALA A 350 12.33 -28.77 8.50
N LEU A 351 13.32 -28.98 7.65
CA LEU A 351 13.24 -28.68 6.22
C LEU A 351 12.18 -29.55 5.51
N HIS A 352 12.01 -30.79 5.96
CA HIS A 352 10.95 -31.66 5.47
C HIS A 352 9.56 -31.12 5.85
N TYR A 353 9.36 -30.67 7.10
CA TYR A 353 8.13 -29.97 7.47
C TYR A 353 7.88 -28.74 6.60
N MET A 354 8.90 -27.91 6.37
CA MET A 354 8.77 -26.74 5.50
C MET A 354 8.30 -27.14 4.09
N LEU A 355 8.82 -28.24 3.52
CA LEU A 355 8.35 -28.76 2.23
C LEU A 355 6.88 -29.21 2.28
N LEU A 356 6.49 -29.99 3.29
CA LEU A 356 5.10 -30.45 3.43
C LEU A 356 4.11 -29.31 3.63
N VAL A 357 4.48 -28.31 4.44
CA VAL A 357 3.68 -27.10 4.67
C VAL A 357 3.63 -26.24 3.41
N SER A 358 4.70 -26.22 2.61
CA SER A 358 4.73 -25.51 1.31
C SER A 358 3.77 -26.08 0.27
N GLU A 359 3.23 -27.29 0.46
CA GLU A 359 2.20 -27.87 -0.41
C GLU A 359 0.78 -27.42 -0.05
N VAL A 360 0.59 -26.75 1.09
CA VAL A 360 -0.72 -26.23 1.52
C VAL A 360 -1.23 -25.20 0.51
N GLU A 361 -2.50 -25.35 0.11
CA GLU A 361 -3.16 -24.46 -0.85
C GLU A 361 -3.74 -23.21 -0.17
N GLU A 362 -2.93 -22.54 0.65
CA GLU A 362 -3.21 -21.24 1.27
C GLU A 362 -2.08 -20.26 0.96
N THR A 363 -2.42 -19.10 0.40
CA THR A 363 -1.47 -18.09 -0.07
C THR A 363 -0.60 -17.51 1.05
N GLU A 364 -1.15 -17.24 2.22
CA GLU A 364 -0.38 -16.65 3.32
C GLU A 364 0.65 -17.63 3.89
N ILE A 365 0.27 -18.90 4.07
CA ILE A 365 1.18 -19.96 4.52
C ILE A 365 2.29 -20.18 3.49
N PHE A 366 1.95 -20.19 2.20
CA PHE A 366 2.94 -20.32 1.15
C PHE A 366 3.91 -19.14 1.11
N LYS A 367 3.44 -17.90 1.34
CA LYS A 367 4.32 -16.72 1.45
C LYS A 367 5.30 -16.85 2.63
N ILE A 368 4.85 -17.31 3.80
CA ILE A 368 5.71 -17.57 4.96
C ILE A 368 6.81 -18.59 4.62
N CYS A 369 6.44 -19.70 3.96
CA CYS A 369 7.42 -20.70 3.53
C CYS A 369 8.37 -20.18 2.44
N LEU A 370 7.85 -19.44 1.47
CA LEU A 370 8.63 -18.84 0.39
C LEU A 370 9.64 -17.82 0.91
N GLU A 371 9.30 -17.07 1.95
CA GLU A 371 10.23 -16.17 2.62
C GLU A 371 11.48 -16.91 3.12
N TYR A 372 11.28 -18.06 3.76
CA TYR A 372 12.40 -18.93 4.17
C TYR A 372 13.16 -19.51 2.97
N TRP A 373 12.45 -20.03 1.95
CA TRP A 373 13.11 -20.60 0.78
C TRP A 373 13.93 -19.58 0.00
N ASN A 374 13.44 -18.35 -0.10
CA ASN A 374 14.16 -17.23 -0.70
C ASN A 374 15.41 -16.88 0.13
N HIS A 375 15.26 -16.77 1.46
CA HIS A 375 16.37 -16.54 2.38
C HIS A 375 17.47 -17.60 2.23
N LEU A 376 17.11 -18.89 2.29
CA LEU A 376 18.06 -20.00 2.14
C LEU A 376 18.76 -19.97 0.77
N ALA A 377 18.00 -19.81 -0.32
CA ALA A 377 18.58 -19.76 -1.65
C ALA A 377 19.54 -18.57 -1.84
N ALA A 378 19.19 -17.40 -1.28
CA ALA A 378 20.01 -16.21 -1.33
C ALA A 378 21.30 -16.35 -0.48
N GLU A 379 21.22 -16.97 0.70
CA GLU A 379 22.38 -17.27 1.55
C GLU A 379 23.36 -18.22 0.85
N LEU A 380 22.87 -19.32 0.26
CA LEU A 380 23.71 -20.27 -0.46
C LEU A 380 24.30 -19.69 -1.75
N TYR A 381 23.59 -18.75 -2.40
CA TYR A 381 24.10 -18.00 -3.54
C TYR A 381 25.17 -16.98 -3.14
N ARG A 382 25.02 -16.31 -2.00
CA ARG A 382 26.05 -15.43 -1.43
C ARG A 382 27.31 -16.19 -1.01
N GLU A 383 27.16 -17.42 -0.49
CA GLU A 383 28.29 -18.30 -0.17
C GLU A 383 29.10 -18.64 -1.42
N SER A 384 28.42 -19.04 -2.50
CA SER A 384 29.02 -19.17 -3.83
C SER A 384 27.92 -19.09 -4.89
N PRO A 385 28.08 -18.28 -5.94
CA PRO A 385 27.09 -18.17 -7.00
C PRO A 385 27.27 -19.20 -8.12
N PHE A 386 28.33 -20.02 -8.05
CA PHE A 386 28.73 -20.92 -9.14
C PHE A 386 28.11 -22.31 -9.02
N SER A 387 27.79 -22.92 -10.16
CA SER A 387 27.37 -24.33 -10.26
C SER A 387 28.55 -25.28 -10.03
N THR A 388 28.26 -26.51 -9.58
CA THR A 388 29.27 -27.56 -9.38
C THR A 388 29.89 -27.99 -10.72
N SER A 389 31.21 -28.15 -10.78
CA SER A 389 31.93 -28.57 -12.01
C SER A 389 31.38 -29.87 -12.62
N ALA A 390 31.14 -29.86 -13.94
CA ALA A 390 30.53 -30.96 -14.70
C ALA A 390 31.48 -32.14 -15.01
N SER A 391 32.78 -32.04 -14.68
CA SER A 391 33.77 -33.08 -15.00
C SER A 391 34.34 -33.75 -13.73
N PRO A 392 34.30 -35.09 -13.61
CA PRO A 392 35.01 -35.78 -12.55
C PRO A 392 36.52 -35.56 -12.74
N LEU A 393 37.18 -34.98 -11.72
CA LEU A 393 38.63 -34.88 -11.71
C LEU A 393 39.26 -36.29 -11.70
N LEU A 394 40.40 -36.48 -12.36
CA LEU A 394 41.12 -37.75 -12.54
C LEU A 394 41.64 -38.41 -11.23
N SER A 395 41.30 -37.88 -10.06
CA SER A 395 41.61 -38.44 -8.75
C SER A 395 40.34 -38.47 -7.92
N GLY A 396 39.98 -39.64 -7.38
CA GLY A 396 38.74 -39.91 -6.63
C GLY A 396 38.61 -39.19 -5.28
N SER A 397 39.19 -38.00 -5.11
CA SER A 397 38.89 -37.12 -3.99
C SER A 397 37.53 -36.46 -4.23
N GLN A 398 36.54 -36.87 -3.45
CA GLN A 398 35.22 -36.24 -3.35
C GLN A 398 35.33 -34.70 -3.33
N HIS A 399 34.75 -34.06 -4.33
CA HIS A 399 34.29 -32.65 -4.41
C HIS A 399 34.83 -31.66 -3.35
N PHE A 400 36.05 -31.13 -3.53
CA PHE A 400 36.47 -29.89 -2.84
C PHE A 400 35.81 -28.61 -3.41
N ASP A 401 34.95 -28.77 -4.42
CA ASP A 401 34.36 -27.66 -5.19
C ASP A 401 32.97 -27.25 -4.67
N VAL A 402 32.32 -28.07 -3.84
CA VAL A 402 30.99 -27.75 -3.28
C VAL A 402 31.16 -27.00 -1.95
N PRO A 403 30.60 -25.79 -1.83
CA PRO A 403 30.62 -25.03 -0.58
C PRO A 403 30.04 -25.81 0.60
N PRO A 404 30.57 -25.64 1.82
CA PRO A 404 30.21 -26.45 2.96
C PRO A 404 28.73 -26.32 3.36
N ARG A 405 28.14 -25.12 3.38
CA ARG A 405 26.71 -24.99 3.71
C ARG A 405 25.87 -25.60 2.61
N ARG A 406 26.17 -25.31 1.34
CA ARG A 406 25.47 -25.93 0.21
C ARG A 406 25.49 -27.46 0.26
N GLN A 407 26.60 -28.08 0.66
CA GLN A 407 26.71 -29.54 0.81
C GLN A 407 25.76 -30.09 1.89
N LEU A 408 25.42 -29.31 2.91
CA LEU A 408 24.43 -29.70 3.91
C LEU A 408 23.04 -29.80 3.27
N TYR A 409 22.62 -28.78 2.51
CA TYR A 409 21.28 -28.65 1.93
C TYR A 409 21.08 -29.38 0.59
N LEU A 410 22.15 -29.85 -0.06
CA LEU A 410 22.07 -30.54 -1.36
C LEU A 410 20.97 -31.62 -1.46
N PRO A 411 20.69 -32.46 -0.42
CA PRO A 411 19.62 -33.46 -0.46
C PRO A 411 18.19 -32.91 -0.60
N MET A 412 17.96 -31.61 -0.42
CA MET A 412 16.63 -30.99 -0.46
C MET A 412 16.48 -29.86 -1.47
N LEU A 413 17.57 -29.27 -1.98
CA LEU A 413 17.50 -28.15 -2.94
C LEU A 413 16.70 -28.50 -4.20
N PHE A 414 16.83 -29.73 -4.72
CA PHE A 414 16.05 -30.17 -5.88
C PHE A 414 14.54 -30.24 -5.60
N LYS A 415 14.14 -30.51 -4.35
CA LYS A 415 12.73 -30.48 -3.93
C LYS A 415 12.20 -29.04 -3.91
N VAL A 416 13.02 -28.08 -3.48
CA VAL A 416 12.66 -26.66 -3.52
C VAL A 416 12.57 -26.15 -4.96
N ARG A 417 13.49 -26.56 -5.85
CA ARG A 417 13.37 -26.27 -7.31
C ARG A 417 12.07 -26.83 -7.87
N LEU A 418 11.77 -28.10 -7.58
CA LEU A 418 10.53 -28.74 -8.01
C LEU A 418 9.29 -28.00 -7.48
N LEU A 419 9.30 -27.55 -6.22
CA LEU A 419 8.23 -26.75 -5.63
C LEU A 419 8.02 -25.44 -6.39
N MET A 420 9.10 -24.68 -6.63
CA MET A 420 9.03 -23.42 -7.38
C MET A 420 8.48 -23.64 -8.80
N VAL A 421 8.94 -24.68 -9.50
CA VAL A 421 8.47 -25.01 -10.86
C VAL A 421 7.01 -25.50 -10.83
N SER A 422 6.59 -26.24 -9.81
CA SER A 422 5.25 -26.84 -9.73
C SER A 422 4.16 -25.87 -9.27
N ARG A 423 4.54 -24.78 -8.57
CA ARG A 423 3.58 -23.81 -7.99
C ARG A 423 3.79 -22.38 -8.47
N MET A 424 4.62 -22.15 -9.48
CA MET A 424 4.93 -20.81 -10.01
C MET A 424 3.66 -19.96 -10.20
N ALA A 425 3.63 -18.80 -9.56
CA ALA A 425 2.54 -17.86 -9.66
C ALA A 425 2.46 -17.24 -11.07
N LYS A 426 1.29 -16.68 -11.41
CA LYS A 426 1.10 -15.97 -12.67
C LYS A 426 2.03 -14.74 -12.74
N PRO A 427 2.75 -14.51 -13.86
CA PRO A 427 3.75 -13.45 -13.97
C PRO A 427 3.14 -12.04 -14.06
N GLU A 428 1.97 -11.96 -14.68
CA GLU A 428 1.26 -10.71 -14.95
C GLU A 428 -0.20 -10.89 -14.54
N GLU A 429 -0.80 -9.81 -14.06
CA GLU A 429 -2.19 -9.76 -13.66
C GLU A 429 -2.91 -8.71 -14.50
N VAL A 430 -3.86 -9.20 -15.30
CA VAL A 430 -4.69 -8.37 -16.18
C VAL A 430 -6.11 -8.37 -15.61
N LEU A 431 -6.65 -7.17 -15.42
CA LEU A 431 -8.04 -6.96 -15.01
C LEU A 431 -8.80 -6.24 -16.12
N VAL A 432 -10.06 -6.61 -16.31
CA VAL A 432 -10.97 -5.91 -17.20
C VAL A 432 -11.69 -4.84 -16.36
N VAL A 433 -11.41 -3.56 -16.63
CA VAL A 433 -11.91 -2.42 -15.87
C VAL A 433 -12.75 -1.52 -16.78
N GLU A 434 -13.93 -1.10 -16.31
CA GLU A 434 -14.70 -0.04 -16.94
C GLU A 434 -14.15 1.32 -16.47
N ASN A 435 -13.65 2.15 -17.39
CA ASN A 435 -13.21 3.50 -17.05
C ASN A 435 -14.39 4.46 -16.83
N ASP A 436 -14.14 5.68 -16.35
CA ASP A 436 -15.21 6.67 -16.07
C ASP A 436 -16.09 7.00 -17.30
N GLN A 437 -15.62 6.67 -18.51
CA GLN A 437 -16.33 6.89 -19.78
C GLN A 437 -17.19 5.70 -20.21
N GLY A 438 -17.16 4.59 -19.48
CA GLY A 438 -17.87 3.35 -19.84
C GLY A 438 -17.15 2.51 -20.90
N GLU A 439 -15.87 2.77 -21.16
CA GLU A 439 -15.04 1.91 -22.00
C GLU A 439 -14.46 0.77 -21.15
N VAL A 440 -14.69 -0.46 -21.59
CA VAL A 440 -14.13 -1.66 -20.95
C VAL A 440 -12.70 -1.85 -21.45
N VAL A 441 -11.70 -1.54 -20.63
CA VAL A 441 -10.26 -1.62 -20.98
C VAL A 441 -9.56 -2.73 -20.21
N ARG A 442 -8.56 -3.34 -20.85
CA ARG A 442 -7.62 -4.25 -20.16
C ARG A 442 -6.55 -3.43 -19.44
N GLU A 443 -6.54 -3.51 -18.11
CA GLU A 443 -5.53 -2.87 -17.27
C GLU A 443 -4.55 -3.90 -16.71
N PHE A 444 -3.26 -3.62 -16.89
CA PHE A 444 -2.21 -4.41 -16.25
C PHE A 444 -1.99 -3.87 -14.84
N MET A 445 -2.35 -4.70 -13.85
CA MET A 445 -2.13 -4.36 -12.45
C MET A 445 -0.62 -4.27 -12.20
N LYS A 446 -0.21 -3.29 -11.39
CA LYS A 446 1.18 -3.13 -10.93
C LYS A 446 1.21 -3.24 -9.42
N ASP A 447 2.27 -3.89 -8.92
CA ASP A 447 2.59 -3.98 -7.49
C ASP A 447 1.44 -4.51 -6.61
N THR A 448 0.76 -5.57 -7.08
CA THR A 448 -0.16 -6.37 -6.27
C THR A 448 0.57 -7.43 -5.46
N ASP A 449 -0.05 -7.94 -4.40
CA ASP A 449 0.50 -9.04 -3.59
C ASP A 449 0.77 -10.30 -4.45
N SER A 450 -0.08 -10.56 -5.44
CA SER A 450 0.10 -11.68 -6.38
C SER A 450 1.35 -11.52 -7.27
N ILE A 451 1.63 -10.29 -7.73
CA ILE A 451 2.83 -9.96 -8.50
C ILE A 451 4.07 -10.04 -7.60
N ASN A 452 3.98 -9.61 -6.34
CA ASN A 452 5.07 -9.74 -5.38
C ASN A 452 5.40 -11.22 -5.10
N LEU A 453 4.37 -12.05 -4.95
CA LEU A 453 4.52 -13.50 -4.84
C LEU A 453 5.28 -14.08 -6.06
N TYR A 454 4.89 -13.74 -7.29
CA TYR A 454 5.63 -14.15 -8.48
C TYR A 454 7.08 -13.66 -8.48
N LYS A 455 7.34 -12.38 -8.13
CA LYS A 455 8.70 -11.82 -8.05
C LYS A 455 9.57 -12.62 -7.07
N ASN A 456 9.05 -12.97 -5.89
CA ASN A 456 9.76 -13.76 -4.88
C ASN A 456 10.00 -15.21 -5.35
N MET A 457 9.01 -15.87 -5.95
CA MET A 457 9.19 -17.22 -6.51
C MET A 457 10.23 -17.25 -7.63
N ARG A 458 10.18 -16.26 -8.52
CA ARG A 458 11.16 -16.08 -9.59
C ARG A 458 12.56 -15.91 -9.01
N GLU A 459 12.72 -15.00 -8.05
CA GLU A 459 14.03 -14.74 -7.42
C GLU A 459 14.60 -16.00 -6.77
N THR A 460 13.79 -16.73 -5.99
CA THR A 460 14.20 -18.01 -5.39
C THR A 460 14.64 -19.03 -6.44
N LEU A 461 13.85 -19.21 -7.51
CA LEU A 461 14.18 -20.16 -8.57
C LEU A 461 15.42 -19.72 -9.38
N VAL A 462 15.62 -18.42 -9.59
CA VAL A 462 16.82 -17.88 -10.25
C VAL A 462 18.07 -18.16 -9.41
N TYR A 463 18.05 -17.93 -8.09
CA TYR A 463 19.18 -18.30 -7.23
C TYR A 463 19.47 -19.80 -7.34
N LEU A 464 18.46 -20.65 -7.17
CA LEU A 464 18.64 -22.11 -7.23
C LEU A 464 19.13 -22.60 -8.60
N THR A 465 18.79 -21.89 -9.68
CA THR A 465 19.27 -22.19 -11.04
C THR A 465 20.74 -21.85 -11.22
N HIS A 466 21.25 -20.78 -10.61
CA HIS A 466 22.69 -20.50 -10.61
C HIS A 466 23.48 -21.54 -9.80
N LEU A 467 22.90 -22.03 -8.69
CA LEU A 467 23.54 -23.06 -7.86
C LEU A 467 23.67 -24.41 -8.59
N ASP A 468 22.72 -24.75 -9.47
CA ASP A 468 22.74 -25.94 -10.32
C ASP A 468 21.74 -25.79 -11.47
N TYR A 469 22.21 -25.35 -12.64
CA TYR A 469 21.34 -25.13 -13.80
C TYR A 469 20.92 -26.45 -14.45
N VAL A 470 21.73 -27.50 -14.33
CA VAL A 470 21.48 -28.83 -14.89
C VAL A 470 20.29 -29.47 -14.20
N ASP A 471 20.21 -29.35 -12.87
CA ASP A 471 19.05 -29.83 -12.11
C ASP A 471 17.77 -29.06 -12.47
N THR A 472 17.83 -27.73 -12.62
CA THR A 472 16.68 -26.94 -13.09
C THR A 472 16.22 -27.37 -14.49
N GLU A 473 17.15 -27.48 -15.45
CA GLU A 473 16.86 -27.92 -16.82
C GLU A 473 16.22 -29.32 -16.82
N ARG A 474 16.77 -30.25 -16.04
CA ARG A 474 16.25 -31.61 -15.90
C ARG A 474 14.81 -31.61 -15.38
N ILE A 475 14.52 -30.91 -14.28
CA ILE A 475 13.18 -30.84 -13.69
C ILE A 475 12.16 -30.27 -14.69
N MET A 476 12.52 -29.18 -15.38
CA MET A 476 11.63 -28.57 -16.39
C MET A 476 11.40 -29.50 -17.58
N THR A 477 12.44 -30.21 -18.03
CA THR A 477 12.36 -31.17 -19.14
C THR A 477 11.51 -32.39 -18.77
N GLU A 478 11.68 -32.95 -17.56
CA GLU A 478 10.86 -34.05 -17.04
C GLU A 478 9.37 -33.63 -16.96
N LYS A 479 9.08 -32.43 -16.46
CA LYS A 479 7.71 -31.91 -16.43
C LYS A 479 7.13 -31.68 -17.81
N LEU A 480 7.92 -31.17 -18.76
CA LEU A 480 7.48 -31.01 -20.14
C LEU A 480 7.19 -32.37 -20.79
N HIS A 481 8.03 -33.37 -20.55
CA HIS A 481 7.78 -34.74 -21.02
C HIS A 481 6.47 -35.31 -20.46
N ASN A 482 6.16 -35.06 -19.18
CA ASN A 482 4.88 -35.44 -18.56
C ASN A 482 3.67 -34.71 -19.15
N GLN A 483 3.84 -33.54 -19.77
CA GLN A 483 2.79 -32.89 -20.56
C GLN A 483 2.60 -33.59 -21.92
N VAL A 484 3.69 -33.99 -22.58
CA VAL A 484 3.70 -34.61 -23.91
C VAL A 484 3.12 -36.02 -23.89
N ASN A 485 3.53 -36.85 -22.93
CA ASN A 485 3.03 -38.21 -22.77
C ASN A 485 1.60 -38.26 -22.19
N GLY A 486 1.10 -37.14 -21.65
CA GLY A 486 -0.24 -36.98 -21.12
C GLY A 486 -0.41 -37.31 -19.64
N THR A 487 0.63 -37.71 -18.92
CA THR A 487 0.56 -38.07 -17.49
C THR A 487 0.14 -36.91 -16.59
N GLU A 488 0.66 -35.70 -16.84
CA GLU A 488 0.34 -34.49 -16.06
C GLU A 488 -0.37 -33.41 -16.89
N TRP A 489 -0.91 -33.78 -18.06
CA TRP A 489 -1.52 -32.82 -18.99
C TRP A 489 -2.72 -32.08 -18.36
N SER A 490 -2.56 -30.77 -18.17
CA SER A 490 -3.66 -29.85 -17.89
C SER A 490 -3.26 -28.42 -18.26
N TRP A 491 -4.23 -27.56 -18.58
CA TRP A 491 -3.95 -26.17 -18.90
C TRP A 491 -3.24 -25.45 -17.75
N LYS A 492 -3.67 -25.69 -16.50
CA LYS A 492 -3.03 -25.15 -15.30
C LYS A 492 -1.57 -25.57 -15.21
N ASN A 493 -1.27 -26.87 -15.33
CA ASN A 493 0.09 -27.37 -15.18
C ASN A 493 1.02 -26.89 -16.30
N LEU A 494 0.54 -26.86 -17.54
CA LEU A 494 1.32 -26.33 -18.67
C LEU A 494 1.62 -24.85 -18.47
N ASN A 495 0.62 -24.05 -18.08
CA ASN A 495 0.79 -22.63 -17.80
C ASN A 495 1.85 -22.41 -16.70
N THR A 496 1.71 -23.09 -15.56
CA THR A 496 2.65 -22.99 -14.44
C THR A 496 4.08 -23.37 -14.86
N LEU A 497 4.24 -24.45 -15.63
CA LEU A 497 5.54 -24.86 -16.16
C LEU A 497 6.14 -23.78 -17.08
N CYS A 498 5.35 -23.23 -18.00
CA CYS A 498 5.84 -22.22 -18.94
C CYS A 498 6.13 -20.90 -18.24
N TRP A 499 5.38 -20.52 -17.20
CA TRP A 499 5.69 -19.40 -16.32
C TRP A 499 7.02 -19.59 -15.63
N ALA A 500 7.30 -20.79 -15.11
CA ALA A 500 8.57 -21.13 -14.49
C ALA A 500 9.73 -21.07 -15.49
N ILE A 501 9.56 -21.65 -16.69
CA ILE A 501 10.54 -21.57 -17.79
C ILE A 501 10.82 -20.11 -18.15
N GLY A 502 9.80 -19.26 -18.28
CA GLY A 502 10.01 -17.83 -18.56
C GLY A 502 10.67 -17.08 -17.40
N SER A 503 10.43 -17.51 -16.15
CA SER A 503 10.93 -16.82 -14.94
C SER A 503 12.46 -16.89 -14.79
N ILE A 504 13.10 -17.94 -15.30
CA ILE A 504 14.56 -18.15 -15.22
C ILE A 504 15.35 -17.51 -16.37
N SER A 505 14.71 -16.69 -17.21
CA SER A 505 15.39 -16.04 -18.33
C SER A 505 16.62 -15.25 -17.87
N GLY A 506 17.77 -15.51 -18.49
CA GLY A 506 19.05 -14.89 -18.12
C GLY A 506 19.80 -15.55 -16.97
N ALA A 507 19.26 -16.60 -16.33
CA ALA A 507 19.96 -17.35 -15.27
C ALA A 507 20.99 -18.36 -15.80
N MET A 508 20.92 -18.71 -17.09
CA MET A 508 21.86 -19.62 -17.77
C MET A 508 22.83 -18.82 -18.67
N HIS A 509 23.99 -19.43 -18.97
CA HIS A 509 24.87 -18.93 -20.02
C HIS A 509 24.17 -19.00 -21.39
N GLU A 510 24.60 -18.16 -22.34
CA GLU A 510 23.90 -18.01 -23.63
C GLU A 510 23.86 -19.30 -24.45
N GLU A 511 24.92 -20.11 -24.43
CA GLU A 511 24.98 -21.40 -25.14
C GLU A 511 24.05 -22.44 -24.53
N ASP A 512 24.02 -22.54 -23.19
CA ASP A 512 23.13 -23.44 -22.45
C ASP A 512 21.66 -23.01 -22.62
N GLU A 513 21.37 -21.72 -22.48
CA GLU A 513 20.03 -21.15 -22.71
C GLU A 513 19.54 -21.45 -24.13
N LYS A 514 20.41 -21.30 -25.13
CA LYS A 514 20.08 -21.66 -26.52
C LYS A 514 19.72 -23.13 -26.65
N ARG A 515 20.55 -24.04 -26.11
CA ARG A 515 20.29 -25.49 -26.17
C ARG A 515 18.98 -25.85 -25.50
N PHE A 516 18.75 -25.32 -24.30
CA PHE A 516 17.53 -25.53 -23.52
C PHE A 516 16.29 -25.05 -24.27
N LEU A 517 16.29 -23.80 -24.77
CA LEU A 517 15.16 -23.23 -25.49
C LEU A 517 14.82 -23.97 -26.78
N VAL A 518 15.83 -24.43 -27.53
CA VAL A 518 15.60 -25.22 -28.74
C VAL A 518 14.83 -26.50 -28.42
N THR A 519 15.18 -27.18 -27.31
CA THR A 519 14.46 -28.37 -26.83
C THR A 519 13.03 -28.01 -26.43
N VAL A 520 12.86 -27.02 -25.56
CA VAL A 520 11.54 -26.61 -25.04
C VAL A 520 10.59 -26.21 -26.16
N ILE A 521 11.03 -25.36 -27.09
CA ILE A 521 10.17 -24.86 -28.18
C ILE A 521 9.82 -26.00 -29.15
N LYS A 522 10.77 -26.88 -29.45
CA LYS A 522 10.53 -28.03 -30.35
C LYS A 522 9.49 -28.98 -29.76
N ASP A 523 9.59 -29.28 -28.46
CA ASP A 523 8.66 -30.16 -27.77
C ASP A 523 7.27 -29.53 -27.61
N LEU A 524 7.18 -28.22 -27.33
CA LEU A 524 5.91 -27.50 -27.29
C LEU A 524 5.23 -27.41 -28.67
N LEU A 525 6.00 -27.23 -29.74
CA LEU A 525 5.46 -27.30 -31.11
C LEU A 525 4.96 -28.71 -31.43
N GLY A 526 5.72 -29.74 -31.07
CA GLY A 526 5.29 -31.14 -31.19
C GLY A 526 4.01 -31.42 -30.40
N LEU A 527 3.90 -30.89 -29.19
CA LEU A 527 2.71 -30.98 -28.34
C LEU A 527 1.50 -30.26 -28.97
N CYS A 528 1.73 -29.09 -29.56
CA CYS A 528 0.70 -28.33 -30.27
C CYS A 528 0.14 -29.13 -31.46
N GLU A 529 1.00 -29.80 -32.22
CA GLU A 529 0.59 -30.67 -33.33
C GLU A 529 -0.13 -31.93 -32.83
N GLN A 530 0.33 -32.53 -31.74
CA GLN A 530 -0.25 -33.73 -31.14
C GLN A 530 -1.66 -33.48 -30.58
N LYS A 531 -1.90 -32.34 -29.92
CA LYS A 531 -3.18 -32.03 -29.27
C LYS A 531 -4.20 -31.50 -30.29
N ARG A 532 -5.42 -32.05 -30.21
CA ARG A 532 -6.58 -31.65 -31.03
C ARG A 532 -7.46 -30.65 -30.28
N GLY A 533 -8.25 -29.88 -31.03
CA GLY A 533 -9.17 -28.87 -30.50
C GLY A 533 -8.54 -27.48 -30.43
N LYS A 534 -9.34 -26.45 -30.74
CA LYS A 534 -8.89 -25.06 -30.75
C LYS A 534 -8.42 -24.59 -29.37
N ASP A 535 -9.16 -24.92 -28.31
CA ASP A 535 -8.84 -24.51 -26.94
C ASP A 535 -7.45 -25.01 -26.52
N ASN A 536 -7.14 -26.29 -26.76
CA ASN A 536 -5.84 -26.86 -26.44
C ASN A 536 -4.72 -26.17 -27.23
N LYS A 537 -4.91 -25.95 -28.54
CA LYS A 537 -3.93 -25.28 -29.39
C LYS A 537 -3.73 -23.82 -28.98
N ALA A 538 -4.78 -23.11 -28.59
CA ALA A 538 -4.73 -21.74 -28.11
C ALA A 538 -3.92 -21.61 -26.82
N ILE A 539 -4.12 -22.50 -25.85
CA ILE A 539 -3.35 -22.54 -24.60
C ILE A 539 -1.87 -22.85 -24.88
N ILE A 540 -1.57 -23.83 -25.72
CA ILE A 540 -0.18 -24.18 -26.05
C ILE A 540 0.50 -23.03 -26.81
N ALA A 541 -0.18 -22.45 -27.81
CA ALA A 541 0.33 -21.30 -28.57
C ALA A 541 0.59 -20.11 -27.65
N SER A 542 -0.31 -19.82 -26.71
CA SER A 542 -0.13 -18.74 -25.73
C SER A 542 1.11 -18.97 -24.85
N ASN A 543 1.35 -20.19 -24.41
CA ASN A 543 2.55 -20.52 -23.64
C ASN A 543 3.85 -20.41 -24.45
N ILE A 544 3.83 -20.83 -25.73
CA ILE A 544 4.96 -20.64 -26.64
C ILE A 544 5.23 -19.15 -26.83
N MET A 545 4.19 -18.35 -27.08
CA MET A 545 4.29 -16.89 -27.23
C MET A 545 4.86 -16.24 -25.95
N TYR A 546 4.39 -16.66 -24.76
CA TYR A 546 4.92 -16.19 -23.49
C TYR A 546 6.42 -16.49 -23.36
N ILE A 547 6.84 -17.75 -23.53
CA ILE A 547 8.25 -18.15 -23.40
C ILE A 547 9.10 -17.35 -24.38
N VAL A 548 8.72 -17.30 -25.66
CA VAL A 548 9.49 -16.59 -26.67
C VAL A 548 9.62 -15.08 -26.33
N GLY A 549 8.55 -14.47 -25.81
CA GLY A 549 8.57 -13.09 -25.33
C GLY A 549 9.50 -12.83 -24.13
N GLN A 550 9.76 -13.84 -23.29
CA GLN A 550 10.66 -13.73 -22.14
C GLN A 550 12.15 -13.87 -22.50
N TYR A 551 12.49 -14.45 -23.66
CA TYR A 551 13.89 -14.73 -24.05
C TYR A 551 14.38 -13.85 -25.23
N PRO A 552 14.47 -12.53 -25.07
CA PRO A 552 14.89 -11.65 -26.16
C PRO A 552 16.37 -11.81 -26.51
N ARG A 553 17.24 -12.32 -25.63
CA ARG A 553 18.64 -12.64 -25.96
C ARG A 553 18.72 -13.66 -27.09
N PHE A 554 18.01 -14.77 -26.94
CA PHE A 554 17.88 -15.82 -27.96
C PHE A 554 17.33 -15.26 -29.29
N LEU A 555 16.29 -14.43 -29.23
CA LEU A 555 15.69 -13.83 -30.43
C LEU A 555 16.68 -12.93 -31.20
N ARG A 556 17.48 -12.11 -30.49
CA ARG A 556 18.48 -11.24 -31.12
C ARG A 556 19.60 -12.05 -31.79
N ALA A 557 20.00 -13.18 -31.21
CA ALA A 557 21.02 -14.05 -31.80
C ALA A 557 20.55 -14.79 -33.07
N HIS A 558 19.24 -14.90 -33.30
CA HIS A 558 18.66 -15.76 -34.33
C HIS A 558 17.60 -15.04 -35.19
N TRP A 559 18.06 -14.15 -36.08
CA TRP A 559 17.19 -13.34 -36.95
C TRP A 559 16.09 -14.14 -37.67
N LYS A 560 16.45 -15.22 -38.37
CA LYS A 560 15.46 -16.03 -39.11
C LYS A 560 14.35 -16.57 -38.20
N PHE A 561 14.71 -16.95 -36.97
CA PHE A 561 13.74 -17.42 -35.98
C PHE A 561 12.86 -16.26 -35.50
N LEU A 562 13.47 -15.10 -35.19
CA LEU A 562 12.73 -13.89 -34.82
C LEU A 562 11.72 -13.47 -35.91
N LYS A 563 12.13 -13.42 -37.18
CA LYS A 563 11.23 -13.09 -38.30
C LYS A 563 10.08 -14.08 -38.42
N THR A 564 10.35 -15.39 -38.30
CA THR A 564 9.31 -16.43 -38.31
C THR A 564 8.32 -16.28 -37.15
N VAL A 565 8.82 -16.00 -35.93
CA VAL A 565 7.96 -15.75 -34.76
C VAL A 565 7.05 -14.56 -35.02
N VAL A 566 7.59 -13.43 -35.48
CA VAL A 566 6.80 -12.21 -35.71
C VAL A 566 5.74 -12.43 -36.79
N ASN A 567 6.08 -13.11 -37.89
CA ASN A 567 5.09 -13.47 -38.91
C ASN A 567 3.98 -14.37 -38.34
N LYS A 568 4.32 -15.28 -37.42
CA LYS A 568 3.31 -16.13 -36.76
C LYS A 568 2.44 -15.34 -35.79
N LEU A 569 2.98 -14.31 -35.13
CA LEU A 569 2.18 -13.38 -34.32
C LEU A 569 1.18 -12.62 -35.20
N PHE A 570 1.59 -12.15 -36.39
CA PHE A 570 0.67 -11.52 -37.33
C PHE A 570 -0.43 -12.49 -37.80
N GLU A 571 -0.11 -13.76 -38.05
CA GLU A 571 -1.13 -14.77 -38.33
C GLU A 571 -2.12 -14.94 -37.16
N PHE A 572 -1.63 -14.99 -35.91
CA PHE A 572 -2.47 -15.09 -34.72
C PHE A 572 -3.31 -13.85 -34.42
N MET A 573 -2.99 -12.69 -35.00
CA MET A 573 -3.84 -11.50 -34.95
C MET A 573 -5.15 -11.69 -35.73
N HIS A 574 -5.26 -12.74 -36.57
CA HIS A 574 -6.48 -13.13 -37.27
C HIS A 574 -7.21 -14.33 -36.63
N GLU A 575 -6.70 -14.90 -35.54
CA GLU A 575 -7.36 -16.05 -34.90
C GLU A 575 -8.60 -15.60 -34.13
N THR A 576 -9.72 -16.27 -34.37
CA THR A 576 -11.03 -15.91 -33.77
C THR A 576 -11.21 -16.47 -32.36
N HIS A 577 -10.26 -17.23 -31.84
CA HIS A 577 -10.34 -17.82 -30.51
C HIS A 577 -9.93 -16.80 -29.44
N ASP A 578 -10.79 -16.65 -28.44
CA ASP A 578 -10.65 -15.65 -27.38
C ASP A 578 -9.27 -15.72 -26.70
N GLY A 579 -8.66 -14.55 -26.48
CA GLY A 579 -7.35 -14.40 -25.83
C GLY A 579 -6.13 -14.64 -26.73
N VAL A 580 -6.26 -15.29 -27.89
CA VAL A 580 -5.10 -15.54 -28.79
C VAL A 580 -4.59 -14.24 -29.42
N GLN A 581 -5.49 -13.40 -29.94
CA GLN A 581 -5.14 -12.08 -30.49
C GLN A 581 -4.49 -11.18 -29.43
N ASP A 582 -5.03 -11.21 -28.21
CA ASP A 582 -4.50 -10.47 -27.06
C ASP A 582 -3.07 -10.90 -26.74
N MET A 583 -2.85 -12.21 -26.62
CA MET A 583 -1.52 -12.75 -26.35
C MET A 583 -0.54 -12.47 -27.49
N ALA A 584 -1.01 -12.48 -28.74
CA ALA A 584 -0.19 -12.14 -29.90
C ALA A 584 0.26 -10.67 -29.84
N CYS A 585 -0.65 -9.74 -29.54
CA CYS A 585 -0.34 -8.32 -29.39
C CYS A 585 0.59 -8.05 -28.19
N ASP A 586 0.32 -8.67 -27.04
CA ASP A 586 1.12 -8.52 -25.81
C ASP A 586 2.53 -9.10 -25.99
N THR A 587 2.67 -10.18 -26.74
CA THR A 587 3.97 -10.76 -27.10
C THR A 587 4.70 -9.89 -28.12
N PHE A 588 3.98 -9.39 -29.12
CA PHE A 588 4.55 -8.55 -30.17
C PHE A 588 5.15 -7.26 -29.59
N ILE A 589 4.45 -6.58 -28.67
CA ILE A 589 4.99 -5.37 -28.02
C ILE A 589 6.23 -5.67 -27.16
N LYS A 590 6.26 -6.80 -26.42
CA LYS A 590 7.45 -7.21 -25.65
C LYS A 590 8.65 -7.46 -26.56
N ILE A 591 8.45 -8.19 -27.67
CA ILE A 591 9.50 -8.43 -28.66
C ILE A 591 9.96 -7.12 -29.31
N ALA A 592 9.04 -6.26 -29.72
CA ALA A 592 9.37 -4.96 -30.32
C ALA A 592 10.23 -4.11 -29.37
N GLN A 593 9.86 -4.01 -28.10
CA GLN A 593 10.65 -3.27 -27.10
C GLN A 593 12.07 -3.82 -26.91
N LYS A 594 12.21 -5.14 -26.81
CA LYS A 594 13.50 -5.80 -26.47
C LYS A 594 14.39 -6.07 -27.70
N CYS A 595 13.81 -6.06 -28.90
CA CYS A 595 14.51 -6.38 -30.16
C CYS A 595 14.46 -5.24 -31.20
N ARG A 596 13.90 -4.06 -30.89
CA ARG A 596 13.70 -2.90 -31.79
C ARG A 596 14.78 -2.64 -32.85
N ARG A 597 16.07 -2.73 -32.51
CA ARG A 597 17.18 -2.50 -33.45
C ARG A 597 17.20 -3.46 -34.64
N HIS A 598 16.75 -4.71 -34.46
CA HIS A 598 16.75 -5.73 -35.51
C HIS A 598 15.70 -5.45 -36.59
N PHE A 599 14.68 -4.64 -36.28
CA PHE A 599 13.62 -4.29 -37.22
C PHE A 599 14.02 -3.15 -38.16
N VAL A 600 14.91 -2.25 -37.72
CA VAL A 600 15.33 -1.05 -38.49
C VAL A 600 16.64 -1.24 -39.25
N GLN A 601 17.45 -2.23 -38.89
CA GLN A 601 18.67 -2.58 -39.61
C GLN A 601 18.39 -3.67 -40.65
N VAL A 602 19.04 -3.59 -41.82
CA VAL A 602 19.00 -4.67 -42.81
C VAL A 602 19.73 -5.89 -42.26
N GLN A 603 19.02 -7.01 -42.15
CA GLN A 603 19.55 -8.24 -41.56
C GLN A 603 20.19 -9.14 -42.63
N VAL A 604 21.04 -10.08 -42.19
CA VAL A 604 21.75 -10.98 -43.12
C VAL A 604 20.76 -11.82 -43.93
N GLY A 605 20.80 -11.66 -45.26
CA GLY A 605 19.91 -12.35 -46.20
C GLY A 605 18.61 -11.61 -46.50
N GLU A 606 18.44 -10.38 -46.01
CA GLU A 606 17.30 -9.51 -46.31
C GLU A 606 17.75 -8.34 -47.20
N VAL A 607 16.84 -7.82 -48.04
CA VAL A 607 17.12 -6.69 -48.96
C VAL A 607 16.70 -5.34 -48.39
N MET A 608 15.79 -5.33 -47.42
CA MET A 608 15.27 -4.14 -46.76
C MET A 608 15.06 -4.41 -45.26
N PRO A 609 15.02 -3.37 -44.42
CA PRO A 609 14.62 -3.52 -43.02
C PRO A 609 13.20 -4.10 -42.91
N PHE A 610 12.98 -4.91 -41.88
CA PHE A 610 11.68 -5.57 -41.71
C PHE A 610 10.56 -4.59 -41.32
N ILE A 611 10.90 -3.43 -40.74
CA ILE A 611 9.93 -2.37 -40.48
C ILE A 611 9.20 -1.92 -41.76
N ASP A 612 9.88 -1.84 -42.90
CA ASP A 612 9.25 -1.45 -44.17
C ASP A 612 8.19 -2.46 -44.64
N GLU A 613 8.46 -3.76 -44.44
CA GLU A 613 7.52 -4.85 -44.72
C GLU A 613 6.27 -4.74 -43.83
N ILE A 614 6.45 -4.44 -42.54
CA ILE A 614 5.35 -4.24 -41.59
C ILE A 614 4.52 -3.01 -41.98
N LEU A 615 5.15 -1.86 -42.26
CA LEU A 615 4.45 -0.63 -42.62
C LEU A 615 3.65 -0.75 -43.92
N ASN A 616 4.13 -1.54 -44.89
CA ASN A 616 3.40 -1.82 -46.13
C ASN A 616 2.14 -2.68 -45.91
N ASN A 617 2.10 -3.48 -44.85
CA ASN A 617 1.08 -4.49 -44.60
C ASN A 617 0.24 -4.19 -43.34
N ILE A 618 0.30 -2.98 -42.77
CA ILE A 618 -0.45 -2.64 -41.54
C ILE A 618 -1.92 -3.01 -41.68
N ASN A 619 -2.59 -2.57 -42.76
CA ASN A 619 -4.02 -2.80 -42.94
C ASN A 619 -4.37 -4.30 -42.99
N THR A 620 -3.52 -5.12 -43.61
CA THR A 620 -3.74 -6.56 -43.70
C THR A 620 -3.47 -7.26 -42.38
N ILE A 621 -2.59 -6.74 -41.52
CA ILE A 621 -2.25 -7.33 -40.22
C ILE A 621 -3.32 -7.02 -39.17
N ILE A 622 -3.86 -5.81 -39.15
CA ILE A 622 -4.72 -5.33 -38.06
C ILE A 622 -6.23 -5.46 -38.32
N CYS A 623 -6.65 -5.97 -39.49
CA CYS A 623 -8.05 -5.87 -39.93
C CYS A 623 -9.07 -6.58 -39.02
N ASP A 624 -8.65 -7.63 -38.30
CA ASP A 624 -9.51 -8.41 -37.39
C ASP A 624 -9.28 -8.07 -35.91
N LEU A 625 -8.40 -7.10 -35.62
CA LEU A 625 -8.07 -6.70 -34.26
C LEU A 625 -9.10 -5.71 -33.70
N GLN A 626 -9.37 -5.85 -32.41
CA GLN A 626 -10.18 -4.87 -31.67
C GLN A 626 -9.39 -3.56 -31.47
N PRO A 627 -10.06 -2.41 -31.25
CA PRO A 627 -9.40 -1.11 -31.13
C PRO A 627 -8.23 -1.07 -30.13
N GLN A 628 -8.37 -1.71 -28.96
CA GLN A 628 -7.29 -1.73 -27.96
C GLN A 628 -6.07 -2.53 -28.42
N GLN A 629 -6.29 -3.64 -29.14
CA GLN A 629 -5.23 -4.46 -29.71
C GLN A 629 -4.52 -3.69 -30.84
N VAL A 630 -5.28 -2.96 -31.67
CA VAL A 630 -4.72 -2.02 -32.66
C VAL A 630 -3.83 -0.99 -31.96
N HIS A 631 -4.30 -0.36 -30.87
CA HIS A 631 -3.49 0.61 -30.12
C HIS A 631 -2.17 0.00 -29.59
N THR A 632 -2.21 -1.23 -29.08
CA THR A 632 -1.01 -1.97 -28.64
C THR A 632 -0.07 -2.30 -29.81
N PHE A 633 -0.61 -2.68 -30.97
CA PHE A 633 0.17 -2.92 -32.19
C PHE A 633 0.90 -1.65 -32.64
N TYR A 634 0.20 -0.51 -32.69
CA TYR A 634 0.81 0.77 -33.03
C TYR A 634 1.90 1.14 -32.02
N GLU A 635 1.68 0.96 -30.72
CA GLU A 635 2.74 1.17 -29.70
C GLU A 635 3.99 0.32 -29.99
N ALA A 636 3.79 -0.97 -30.32
CA ALA A 636 4.88 -1.90 -30.64
C ALA A 636 5.72 -1.41 -31.82
N VAL A 637 5.07 -1.04 -32.93
CA VAL A 637 5.75 -0.51 -34.13
C VAL A 637 6.47 0.81 -33.82
N GLY A 638 5.88 1.66 -32.98
CA GLY A 638 6.50 2.91 -32.54
C GLY A 638 7.86 2.71 -31.84
N TYR A 639 8.04 1.64 -31.07
CA TYR A 639 9.35 1.33 -30.44
C TYR A 639 10.42 0.94 -31.47
N MET A 640 10.01 0.35 -32.58
CA MET A 640 10.91 0.04 -33.70
C MET A 640 11.35 1.32 -34.40
N ILE A 641 10.39 2.19 -34.75
CA ILE A 641 10.67 3.48 -35.41
C ILE A 641 11.56 4.36 -34.52
N GLY A 642 11.30 4.40 -33.21
CA GLY A 642 12.14 5.11 -32.24
C GLY A 642 13.57 4.56 -32.12
N ALA A 643 13.88 3.39 -32.70
CA ALA A 643 15.25 2.85 -32.77
C ALA A 643 16.01 3.23 -34.05
N GLN A 644 15.34 3.78 -35.07
CA GLN A 644 16.01 4.38 -36.22
C GLN A 644 16.62 5.72 -35.78
N THR A 645 17.92 5.88 -35.99
CA THR A 645 18.67 7.07 -35.55
C THR A 645 18.87 8.09 -36.66
N ASP A 646 18.77 7.67 -37.92
CA ASP A 646 18.78 8.62 -39.04
C ASP A 646 17.45 9.38 -39.07
N GLN A 647 17.52 10.70 -38.85
CA GLN A 647 16.33 11.54 -38.71
C GLN A 647 15.48 11.54 -39.97
N THR A 648 16.09 11.68 -41.15
CA THR A 648 15.34 11.73 -42.41
C THR A 648 14.62 10.42 -42.68
N VAL A 649 15.28 9.28 -42.46
CA VAL A 649 14.62 7.97 -42.60
C VAL A 649 13.53 7.79 -41.54
N GLN A 650 13.79 8.21 -40.29
CA GLN A 650 12.81 8.12 -39.21
C GLN A 650 11.56 8.95 -39.49
N GLU A 651 11.69 10.17 -40.04
CA GLU A 651 10.56 11.03 -40.43
C GLU A 651 9.69 10.34 -41.49
N HIS A 652 10.28 9.80 -42.55
CA HIS A 652 9.54 9.05 -43.58
C HIS A 652 8.84 7.80 -43.00
N LEU A 653 9.48 7.11 -42.06
CA LEU A 653 8.86 5.98 -41.37
C LEU A 653 7.65 6.42 -40.55
N ILE A 654 7.72 7.56 -39.85
CA ILE A 654 6.61 8.12 -39.06
C ILE A 654 5.43 8.51 -39.97
N GLU A 655 5.70 9.18 -41.10
CA GLU A 655 4.67 9.57 -42.05
C GLU A 655 3.89 8.36 -42.59
N LYS A 656 4.60 7.32 -43.01
CA LYS A 656 4.00 6.08 -43.50
C LYS A 656 3.27 5.32 -42.39
N TYR A 657 3.84 5.30 -41.19
CA TYR A 657 3.26 4.68 -40.01
C TYR A 657 1.94 5.30 -39.58
N MET A 658 1.80 6.62 -39.68
CA MET A 658 0.58 7.36 -39.31
C MET A 658 -0.39 7.54 -40.49
N LEU A 659 -0.12 6.94 -41.66
CA LEU A 659 -0.90 7.15 -42.87
C LEU A 659 -2.39 6.81 -42.70
N LEU A 660 -2.71 5.60 -42.19
CA LEU A 660 -4.10 5.15 -42.01
C LEU A 660 -4.89 6.05 -41.03
N PRO A 661 -4.42 6.31 -39.80
CA PRO A 661 -5.15 7.19 -38.88
C PRO A 661 -5.27 8.62 -39.43
N ASN A 662 -4.26 9.12 -40.16
CA ASN A 662 -4.31 10.44 -40.78
C ASN A 662 -5.34 10.51 -41.92
N GLN A 663 -5.52 9.47 -42.74
CA GLN A 663 -6.54 9.47 -43.79
C GLN A 663 -7.96 9.64 -43.23
N VAL A 664 -8.27 8.94 -42.14
CA VAL A 664 -9.57 9.07 -41.47
C VAL A 664 -9.69 10.43 -40.78
N TRP A 665 -8.63 10.89 -40.11
CA TRP A 665 -8.56 12.23 -39.51
C TRP A 665 -8.86 13.33 -40.53
N ASP A 666 -8.13 13.37 -41.64
CA ASP A 666 -8.26 14.39 -42.67
C ASP A 666 -9.66 14.41 -43.28
N SER A 667 -10.28 13.23 -43.46
CA SER A 667 -11.67 13.12 -43.93
C SER A 667 -12.66 13.74 -42.94
N ILE A 668 -12.50 13.46 -41.64
CA ILE A 668 -13.35 14.04 -40.59
C ILE A 668 -13.15 15.56 -40.51
N ILE A 669 -11.92 16.05 -40.54
CA ILE A 669 -11.62 17.49 -40.51
C ILE A 669 -12.18 18.21 -41.74
N GLN A 670 -12.07 17.61 -42.93
CA GLN A 670 -12.66 18.17 -44.15
C GLN A 670 -14.19 18.26 -44.06
N GLN A 671 -14.84 17.26 -43.44
CA GLN A 671 -16.27 17.28 -43.19
C GLN A 671 -16.65 18.33 -42.13
N ALA A 672 -15.91 18.41 -41.01
CA ALA A 672 -16.12 19.40 -39.95
C ALA A 672 -16.00 20.84 -40.47
N THR A 673 -15.04 21.08 -41.37
CA THR A 673 -14.84 22.40 -42.02
C THR A 673 -16.07 22.82 -42.83
N LYS A 674 -16.79 21.87 -43.42
CA LYS A 674 -18.03 22.14 -44.16
C LYS A 674 -19.26 22.19 -43.25
N ASN A 675 -19.30 21.34 -42.23
CA ASN A 675 -20.39 21.24 -41.29
C ASN A 675 -19.90 20.74 -39.91
N VAL A 676 -19.92 21.62 -38.93
CA VAL A 676 -19.49 21.32 -37.55
C VAL A 676 -20.41 20.32 -36.83
N ASP A 677 -21.64 20.12 -37.30
CA ASP A 677 -22.58 19.19 -36.64
C ASP A 677 -22.16 17.72 -36.77
N ILE A 678 -21.25 17.38 -37.69
CA ILE A 678 -20.65 16.03 -37.72
C ILE A 678 -19.86 15.72 -36.44
N LEU A 679 -19.40 16.74 -35.70
CA LEU A 679 -18.77 16.56 -34.39
C LEU A 679 -19.78 16.23 -33.27
N LYS A 680 -21.08 16.20 -33.58
CA LYS A 680 -22.14 15.69 -32.69
C LYS A 680 -22.59 14.28 -33.07
N ASP A 681 -22.10 13.73 -34.19
CA ASP A 681 -22.38 12.37 -34.60
C ASP A 681 -21.62 11.37 -33.70
N PRO A 682 -22.32 10.41 -33.06
CA PRO A 682 -21.70 9.48 -32.12
C PRO A 682 -20.57 8.63 -32.71
N GLU A 683 -20.69 8.22 -33.98
CA GLU A 683 -19.69 7.36 -34.62
C GLU A 683 -18.44 8.15 -34.98
N THR A 684 -18.61 9.37 -35.50
CA THR A 684 -17.51 10.29 -35.77
C THR A 684 -16.71 10.60 -34.51
N VAL A 685 -17.37 10.86 -33.37
CA VAL A 685 -16.69 11.11 -32.09
C VAL A 685 -15.95 9.87 -31.58
N LYS A 686 -16.51 8.67 -31.75
CA LYS A 686 -15.80 7.41 -31.42
C LYS A 686 -14.56 7.22 -32.28
N GLN A 687 -14.64 7.50 -33.59
CA GLN A 687 -13.50 7.43 -34.50
C GLN A 687 -12.40 8.41 -34.10
N LEU A 688 -12.75 9.66 -33.79
CA LEU A 688 -11.82 10.65 -33.25
C LEU A 688 -11.12 10.16 -31.98
N GLY A 689 -11.88 9.58 -31.04
CA GLY A 689 -11.33 9.01 -29.81
C GLY A 689 -10.32 7.89 -30.10
N SER A 690 -10.64 6.98 -31.03
CA SER A 690 -9.74 5.88 -31.41
C SER A 690 -8.47 6.37 -32.13
N ILE A 691 -8.58 7.38 -32.99
CA ILE A 691 -7.44 8.00 -33.68
C ILE A 691 -6.51 8.66 -32.66
N LEU A 692 -7.04 9.40 -31.69
CA LEU A 692 -6.23 10.04 -30.66
C LEU A 692 -5.57 9.01 -29.74
N LYS A 693 -6.26 7.94 -29.33
CA LYS A 693 -5.64 6.83 -28.58
C LYS A 693 -4.48 6.20 -29.35
N THR A 694 -4.63 6.02 -30.66
CA THR A 694 -3.55 5.56 -31.55
C THR A 694 -2.35 6.52 -31.51
N ASN A 695 -2.59 7.83 -31.63
CA ASN A 695 -1.53 8.85 -31.55
C ASN A 695 -0.87 8.87 -30.17
N VAL A 696 -1.61 8.72 -29.07
CA VAL A 696 -1.06 8.65 -27.70
C VAL A 696 -0.11 7.47 -27.56
N ARG A 697 -0.50 6.28 -28.03
CA ARG A 697 0.35 5.08 -28.02
C ARG A 697 1.58 5.24 -28.89
N ALA A 698 1.42 5.76 -30.10
CA ALA A 698 2.51 6.07 -31.02
C ALA A 698 3.53 7.04 -30.40
N CYS A 699 3.03 8.15 -29.86
CA CYS A 699 3.84 9.17 -29.20
C CYS A 699 4.63 8.62 -28.01
N LYS A 700 4.00 7.78 -27.18
CA LYS A 700 4.66 7.15 -26.02
C LYS A 700 5.88 6.33 -26.42
N ALA A 701 5.77 5.61 -27.54
CA ALA A 701 6.80 4.70 -28.02
C ALA A 701 7.91 5.39 -28.83
N VAL A 702 7.56 6.34 -29.70
CA VAL A 702 8.50 7.08 -30.55
C VAL A 702 9.26 8.16 -29.76
N GLY A 703 8.58 8.86 -28.84
CA GLY A 703 9.18 9.95 -28.06
C GLY A 703 9.26 11.27 -28.82
N HIS A 704 10.33 12.05 -28.62
CA HIS A 704 10.49 13.39 -29.19
C HIS A 704 10.27 13.48 -30.72
N PRO A 705 10.82 12.57 -31.56
CA PRO A 705 10.65 12.64 -33.02
C PRO A 705 9.20 12.57 -33.51
N PHE A 706 8.25 12.17 -32.65
CA PHE A 706 6.82 12.21 -32.96
C PHE A 706 6.29 13.63 -33.21
N VAL A 707 7.10 14.67 -32.96
CA VAL A 707 6.79 16.08 -33.23
C VAL A 707 6.31 16.32 -34.66
N ILE A 708 6.83 15.59 -35.66
CA ILE A 708 6.39 15.72 -37.06
C ILE A 708 4.90 15.38 -37.23
N GLN A 709 4.45 14.30 -36.60
CA GLN A 709 3.06 13.88 -36.61
C GLN A 709 2.20 14.79 -35.72
N LEU A 710 2.68 15.14 -34.53
CA LEU A 710 1.92 16.00 -33.63
C LEU A 710 1.70 17.38 -34.28
N GLY A 711 2.75 17.99 -34.82
CA GLY A 711 2.69 19.28 -35.52
C GLY A 711 1.73 19.27 -36.70
N ARG A 712 1.65 18.16 -37.45
CA ARG A 712 0.70 17.97 -38.55
C ARG A 712 -0.76 18.13 -38.13
N ILE A 713 -1.15 17.54 -37.00
CA ILE A 713 -2.56 17.51 -36.55
C ILE A 713 -2.89 18.55 -35.47
N TYR A 714 -1.88 19.28 -34.97
CA TYR A 714 -1.97 20.00 -33.72
C TYR A 714 -3.12 21.02 -33.66
N LEU A 715 -3.16 21.95 -34.63
CA LEU A 715 -4.13 23.03 -34.63
C LEU A 715 -5.56 22.51 -34.89
N ASP A 716 -5.71 21.55 -35.80
CA ASP A 716 -6.99 20.89 -36.06
C ASP A 716 -7.50 20.15 -34.82
N MET A 717 -6.60 19.48 -34.10
CA MET A 717 -6.94 18.78 -32.86
C MET A 717 -7.41 19.75 -31.78
N LEU A 718 -6.76 20.91 -31.64
CA LEU A 718 -7.19 21.95 -30.71
C LEU A 718 -8.54 22.57 -31.10
N ASN A 719 -8.81 22.74 -32.40
CA ASN A 719 -10.12 23.20 -32.88
C ASN A 719 -11.23 22.20 -32.56
N VAL A 720 -11.01 20.90 -32.82
CA VAL A 720 -11.96 19.84 -32.47
C VAL A 720 -12.16 19.79 -30.95
N TYR A 721 -11.08 19.88 -30.17
CA TYR A 721 -11.15 19.94 -28.70
C TYR A 721 -12.09 21.04 -28.22
N LYS A 722 -11.94 22.25 -28.76
CA LYS A 722 -12.74 23.42 -28.40
C LYS A 722 -14.21 23.24 -28.79
N CYS A 723 -14.50 22.81 -30.01
CA CYS A 723 -15.88 22.54 -30.44
C CYS A 723 -16.59 21.49 -29.56
N LEU A 724 -15.90 20.40 -29.22
CA LEU A 724 -16.45 19.37 -28.34
C LEU A 724 -16.65 19.89 -26.91
N SER A 725 -15.75 20.74 -26.44
CA SER A 725 -15.86 21.41 -25.14
C SER A 725 -17.12 22.26 -25.03
N GLU A 726 -17.33 23.14 -26.01
CA GLU A 726 -18.49 24.01 -26.09
C GLU A 726 -19.79 23.22 -26.19
N ASN A 727 -19.80 22.13 -26.97
CA ASN A 727 -20.93 21.20 -27.05
C ASN A 727 -21.26 20.56 -25.69
N ILE A 728 -20.26 20.08 -24.94
CA ILE A 728 -20.47 19.49 -23.60
C ILE A 728 -21.01 20.56 -22.65
N SER A 729 -20.42 21.75 -22.65
CA SER A 729 -20.81 22.85 -21.77
C SER A 729 -22.26 23.29 -22.04
N ALA A 730 -22.63 23.47 -23.31
CA ALA A 730 -23.99 23.80 -23.71
C ALA A 730 -24.99 22.69 -23.35
N ALA A 731 -24.61 21.42 -23.51
CA ALA A 731 -25.46 20.28 -23.13
C ALA A 731 -25.76 20.26 -21.62
N ILE A 732 -24.74 20.54 -20.78
CA ILE A 732 -24.89 20.63 -19.33
C ILE A 732 -25.72 21.84 -18.92
N GLN A 733 -25.54 22.99 -19.57
CA GLN A 733 -26.39 24.17 -19.32
C GLN A 733 -27.86 23.89 -19.64
N ALA A 734 -28.14 23.15 -20.72
CA ALA A 734 -29.49 22.85 -21.15
C ALA A 734 -30.20 21.78 -20.29
N ASN A 735 -29.47 20.76 -19.80
CA ASN A 735 -30.06 19.56 -19.19
C ASN A 735 -29.54 19.25 -17.77
N GLY A 736 -28.68 20.09 -17.21
CA GLY A 736 -28.00 19.84 -15.95
C GLY A 736 -26.93 18.74 -16.03
N GLU A 737 -26.40 18.34 -14.88
CA GLU A 737 -25.26 17.40 -14.79
C GLU A 737 -25.61 15.98 -15.24
N MET A 738 -26.89 15.59 -15.23
CA MET A 738 -27.33 14.24 -15.59
C MET A 738 -26.95 13.85 -17.02
N VAL A 739 -26.80 14.84 -17.92
CA VAL A 739 -26.41 14.63 -19.33
C VAL A 739 -25.00 14.04 -19.47
N THR A 740 -24.13 14.25 -18.48
CA THR A 740 -22.74 13.74 -18.50
C THR A 740 -22.66 12.21 -18.52
N LYS A 741 -23.74 11.53 -18.12
CA LYS A 741 -23.85 10.07 -18.13
C LYS A 741 -24.23 9.50 -19.51
N GLN A 742 -24.63 10.35 -20.46
CA GLN A 742 -25.03 9.89 -21.79
C GLN A 742 -23.80 9.47 -22.63
N PRO A 743 -23.93 8.41 -23.47
CA PRO A 743 -22.80 7.89 -24.25
C PRO A 743 -22.09 8.92 -25.13
N LEU A 744 -22.83 9.84 -25.76
CA LEU A 744 -22.25 10.87 -26.62
C LEU A 744 -21.38 11.87 -25.83
N ILE A 745 -21.85 12.35 -24.68
CA ILE A 745 -21.07 13.27 -23.84
C ILE A 745 -19.84 12.56 -23.26
N ARG A 746 -19.95 11.28 -22.91
CA ARG A 746 -18.81 10.47 -22.49
C ARG A 746 -17.77 10.33 -23.59
N SER A 747 -18.17 10.00 -24.82
CA SER A 747 -17.22 9.89 -25.94
C SER A 747 -16.60 11.24 -26.30
N MET A 748 -17.33 12.35 -26.22
CA MET A 748 -16.76 13.69 -26.39
C MET A 748 -15.70 14.00 -25.32
N ARG A 749 -15.97 13.63 -24.05
CA ARG A 749 -14.97 13.74 -22.97
C ARG A 749 -13.76 12.84 -23.22
N THR A 750 -13.94 11.64 -23.76
CA THR A 750 -12.82 10.77 -24.18
C THR A 750 -11.91 11.52 -25.16
N VAL A 751 -12.47 12.15 -26.21
CA VAL A 751 -11.66 12.91 -27.18
C VAL A 751 -10.87 14.03 -26.50
N LYS A 752 -11.50 14.78 -25.57
CA LYS A 752 -10.81 15.82 -24.79
C LYS A 752 -9.67 15.26 -23.94
N ARG A 753 -9.90 14.18 -23.19
CA ARG A 753 -8.88 13.52 -22.35
C ARG A 753 -7.72 12.99 -23.17
N GLU A 754 -7.99 12.29 -24.28
CA GLU A 754 -6.94 11.75 -25.15
C GLU A 754 -6.13 12.85 -25.86
N THR A 755 -6.75 13.99 -26.17
CA THR A 755 -6.05 15.19 -26.66
C THR A 755 -5.03 15.68 -25.63
N LEU A 756 -5.47 15.85 -24.38
CA LEU A 756 -4.63 16.32 -23.26
C LEU A 756 -3.49 15.33 -22.94
N LYS A 757 -3.78 14.02 -22.96
CA LYS A 757 -2.80 12.95 -22.79
C LYS A 757 -1.77 12.93 -23.92
N LEU A 758 -2.17 13.20 -25.17
CA LEU A 758 -1.24 13.29 -26.29
C LEU A 758 -0.27 14.47 -26.11
N ILE A 759 -0.81 15.64 -25.77
CA ILE A 759 -0.02 16.88 -25.57
C ILE A 759 0.99 16.68 -24.44
N SER A 760 0.52 16.34 -23.23
CA SER A 760 1.41 16.13 -22.07
C SER A 760 2.34 14.93 -22.26
N GLY A 761 1.86 13.86 -22.91
CA GLY A 761 2.62 12.66 -23.22
C GLY A 761 3.81 12.92 -24.14
N TRP A 762 3.64 13.81 -25.12
CA TRP A 762 4.73 14.27 -25.98
C TRP A 762 5.64 15.26 -25.27
N VAL A 763 5.09 16.31 -24.63
CA VAL A 763 5.90 17.34 -23.95
C VAL A 763 6.82 16.69 -22.91
N SER A 764 6.32 15.76 -22.09
CA SER A 764 7.14 15.03 -21.10
C SER A 764 8.36 14.32 -21.70
N ARG A 765 8.29 13.91 -22.98
CA ARG A 765 9.34 13.21 -23.73
C ARG A 765 10.11 14.11 -24.70
N SER A 766 9.76 15.38 -24.82
CA SER A 766 10.49 16.35 -25.64
C SER A 766 11.88 16.63 -25.05
N ASN A 767 12.85 16.97 -25.90
CA ASN A 767 14.21 17.35 -25.49
C ASN A 767 14.59 18.78 -25.94
N ASP A 768 13.65 19.53 -26.54
CA ASP A 768 13.81 20.93 -26.92
C ASP A 768 12.72 21.79 -26.25
N PRO A 769 13.00 22.35 -25.05
CA PRO A 769 12.01 23.15 -24.33
C PRO A 769 11.71 24.50 -25.00
N GLN A 770 12.65 25.07 -25.77
CA GLN A 770 12.46 26.35 -26.45
C GLN A 770 11.42 26.19 -27.56
N MET A 771 11.60 25.19 -28.42
CA MET A 771 10.66 24.89 -29.50
C MET A 771 9.26 24.58 -28.97
N VAL A 772 9.16 23.87 -27.82
CA VAL A 772 7.86 23.60 -27.18
C VAL A 772 7.20 24.88 -26.69
N ALA A 773 7.96 25.73 -25.99
CA ALA A 773 7.45 26.99 -25.42
C ALA A 773 6.98 27.97 -26.51
N GLU A 774 7.68 28.05 -27.64
CA GLU A 774 7.34 29.00 -28.72
C GLU A 774 6.23 28.50 -29.64
N ASN A 775 6.19 27.20 -29.95
CA ASN A 775 5.29 26.68 -30.99
C ASN A 775 4.04 25.98 -30.46
N PHE A 776 4.16 25.28 -29.33
CA PHE A 776 3.09 24.40 -28.82
C PHE A 776 2.35 25.00 -27.62
N VAL A 777 3.01 25.77 -26.75
CA VAL A 777 2.35 26.38 -25.58
C VAL A 777 1.32 27.46 -25.96
N PRO A 778 1.60 28.43 -26.84
CA PRO A 778 0.69 29.55 -27.08
C PRO A 778 -0.70 29.11 -27.60
N PRO A 779 -0.81 28.15 -28.55
CA PRO A 779 -2.13 27.64 -28.96
C PRO A 779 -2.93 26.97 -27.83
N LEU A 780 -2.27 26.37 -26.82
CA LEU A 780 -2.95 25.77 -25.68
C LEU A 780 -3.62 26.81 -24.78
N LEU A 781 -2.98 27.97 -24.61
CA LEU A 781 -3.52 29.06 -23.80
C LEU A 781 -4.90 29.46 -24.33
N ASP A 782 -5.04 29.67 -25.64
CA ASP A 782 -6.31 30.08 -26.25
C ASP A 782 -7.31 28.92 -26.40
N ALA A 783 -6.86 27.78 -26.94
CA ALA A 783 -7.79 26.70 -27.29
C ALA A 783 -8.25 25.86 -26.09
N VAL A 784 -7.45 25.79 -25.01
CA VAL A 784 -7.71 24.90 -23.87
C VAL A 784 -7.93 25.66 -22.56
N LEU A 785 -7.06 26.61 -22.21
CA LEU A 785 -7.15 27.27 -20.90
C LEU A 785 -8.30 28.27 -20.84
N ILE A 786 -8.43 29.14 -21.85
CA ILE A 786 -9.57 30.07 -21.93
C ILE A 786 -10.89 29.29 -22.07
N ASP A 787 -10.89 28.20 -22.83
CA ASP A 787 -12.03 27.28 -22.94
C ASP A 787 -12.43 26.69 -21.57
N TYR A 788 -11.45 26.21 -20.80
CA TYR A 788 -11.66 25.73 -19.43
C TYR A 788 -12.29 26.82 -18.54
N GLN A 789 -11.80 28.06 -18.62
CA GLN A 789 -12.35 29.17 -17.84
C GLN A 789 -13.82 29.44 -18.19
N ARG A 790 -14.15 29.48 -19.48
CA ARG A 790 -15.49 29.78 -20.02
C ARG A 790 -16.52 28.69 -19.75
N ASN A 791 -16.07 27.47 -19.55
CA ASN A 791 -16.96 26.34 -19.28
C ASN A 791 -17.67 26.44 -17.93
N VAL A 792 -18.88 25.86 -17.88
CA VAL A 792 -19.58 25.67 -16.61
C VAL A 792 -18.79 24.73 -15.68
N PRO A 793 -18.89 24.87 -14.35
CA PRO A 793 -18.09 24.09 -13.41
C PRO A 793 -18.07 22.57 -13.67
N ALA A 794 -19.24 21.96 -13.95
CA ALA A 794 -19.35 20.53 -14.24
C ALA A 794 -18.79 20.11 -15.62
N ALA A 795 -18.58 21.06 -16.55
CA ALA A 795 -17.98 20.82 -17.87
C ALA A 795 -16.45 20.95 -17.86
N ARG A 796 -15.86 21.55 -16.83
CA ARG A 796 -14.42 21.76 -16.72
C ARG A 796 -13.69 20.43 -16.58
N GLU A 797 -12.79 20.14 -17.52
CA GLU A 797 -12.03 18.88 -17.53
C GLU A 797 -10.81 19.00 -16.60
N PRO A 798 -10.75 18.23 -15.49
CA PRO A 798 -9.66 18.34 -14.50
C PRO A 798 -8.29 17.94 -15.06
N GLU A 799 -8.23 17.10 -16.11
CA GLU A 799 -6.98 16.75 -16.78
C GLU A 799 -6.27 17.96 -17.43
N VAL A 800 -6.95 19.09 -17.63
CA VAL A 800 -6.30 20.34 -18.09
C VAL A 800 -5.25 20.79 -17.08
N LEU A 801 -5.57 20.74 -15.79
CA LEU A 801 -4.69 21.20 -14.72
C LEU A 801 -3.45 20.29 -14.59
N SER A 802 -3.63 18.96 -14.66
CA SER A 802 -2.51 18.02 -14.60
C SER A 802 -1.65 18.07 -15.87
N THR A 803 -2.24 18.30 -17.04
CA THR A 803 -1.50 18.53 -18.29
C THR A 803 -0.60 19.76 -18.16
N MET A 804 -1.14 20.87 -17.65
CA MET A 804 -0.32 22.07 -17.39
C MET A 804 0.76 21.83 -16.34
N ALA A 805 0.47 21.04 -15.30
CA ALA A 805 1.49 20.66 -14.30
C ALA A 805 2.66 19.92 -14.95
N ILE A 806 2.38 18.96 -15.86
CA ILE A 806 3.40 18.22 -16.61
C ILE A 806 4.21 19.16 -17.52
N ILE A 807 3.55 20.10 -18.20
CA ILE A 807 4.22 21.09 -19.06
C ILE A 807 5.15 21.97 -18.23
N VAL A 808 4.68 22.50 -17.08
CA VAL A 808 5.48 23.34 -16.18
C VAL A 808 6.68 22.59 -15.62
N ASN A 809 6.49 21.35 -15.14
CA ASN A 809 7.58 20.49 -14.66
C ASN A 809 8.65 20.26 -15.73
N LYS A 810 8.25 20.22 -17.01
CA LYS A 810 9.17 19.97 -18.11
C LYS A 810 9.89 21.22 -18.62
N LEU A 811 9.19 22.35 -18.73
CA LEU A 811 9.73 23.58 -19.32
C LEU A 811 10.44 24.49 -18.31
N GLY A 812 9.98 24.50 -17.06
CA GLY A 812 10.52 25.33 -15.98
C GLY A 812 10.67 26.80 -16.40
N GLY A 813 11.90 27.30 -16.41
CA GLY A 813 12.21 28.68 -16.78
C GLY A 813 11.62 29.14 -18.11
N HIS A 814 11.49 28.25 -19.10
CA HIS A 814 11.01 28.58 -20.45
C HIS A 814 9.51 28.94 -20.50
N ILE A 815 8.72 28.53 -19.50
CA ILE A 815 7.29 28.87 -19.40
C ILE A 815 6.99 29.88 -18.27
N THR A 816 8.00 30.30 -17.49
CA THR A 816 7.80 31.17 -16.33
C THR A 816 7.10 32.49 -16.70
N ALA A 817 7.38 33.04 -17.88
CA ALA A 817 6.75 34.26 -18.38
C ALA A 817 5.25 34.12 -18.68
N GLU A 818 4.78 32.90 -18.98
CA GLU A 818 3.39 32.61 -19.34
C GLU A 818 2.53 32.22 -18.14
N ILE A 819 3.14 31.97 -16.97
CA ILE A 819 2.42 31.58 -15.74
C ILE A 819 1.29 32.56 -15.37
N PRO A 820 1.47 33.90 -15.44
CA PRO A 820 0.37 34.82 -15.15
C PRO A 820 -0.86 34.57 -16.02
N GLN A 821 -0.69 34.39 -17.33
CA GLN A 821 -1.81 34.13 -18.25
C GLN A 821 -2.47 32.77 -17.99
N ILE A 822 -1.67 31.76 -17.63
CA ILE A 822 -2.18 30.44 -17.23
C ILE A 822 -3.06 30.59 -15.97
N PHE A 823 -2.59 31.34 -14.98
CA PHE A 823 -3.31 31.55 -13.72
C PHE A 823 -4.59 32.36 -13.92
N ASP A 824 -4.58 33.38 -14.78
CA ASP A 824 -5.77 34.16 -15.13
C ASP A 824 -6.89 33.25 -15.65
N ALA A 825 -6.54 32.21 -16.41
CA ALA A 825 -7.52 31.27 -16.95
C ALA A 825 -8.04 30.26 -15.91
N VAL A 826 -7.15 29.61 -15.15
CA VAL A 826 -7.53 28.43 -14.35
C VAL A 826 -7.56 28.65 -12.84
N PHE A 827 -6.87 29.66 -12.30
CA PHE A 827 -6.63 29.74 -10.85
C PHE A 827 -7.91 30.07 -10.08
N GLU A 828 -8.47 31.26 -10.29
CA GLU A 828 -9.63 31.75 -9.53
C GLU A 828 -10.89 30.92 -9.80
N CYS A 829 -11.11 30.55 -11.05
CA CYS A 829 -12.31 29.82 -11.45
C CYS A 829 -12.34 28.39 -10.88
N THR A 830 -11.18 27.75 -10.72
CA THR A 830 -11.05 26.44 -10.05
C THR A 830 -11.13 26.58 -8.55
N LEU A 831 -10.49 27.60 -7.96
CA LEU A 831 -10.52 27.82 -6.52
C LEU A 831 -11.96 27.97 -6.01
N ASN A 832 -12.82 28.70 -6.74
CA ASN A 832 -14.24 28.85 -6.44
C ASN A 832 -15.08 27.56 -6.53
N MET A 833 -14.56 26.51 -7.17
CA MET A 833 -15.17 25.18 -7.17
C MET A 833 -14.81 24.38 -5.92
N ILE A 834 -13.62 24.62 -5.35
CA ILE A 834 -13.03 23.76 -4.31
C ILE A 834 -12.91 24.44 -2.95
N ASN A 835 -13.30 25.71 -2.80
CA ASN A 835 -13.13 26.48 -1.55
C ASN A 835 -14.36 26.52 -0.63
N LYS A 836 -15.43 25.76 -0.94
CA LYS A 836 -16.68 25.76 -0.16
C LYS A 836 -16.77 24.61 0.86
N ASP A 837 -16.11 23.52 0.55
CA ASP A 837 -16.05 22.26 1.31
C ASP A 837 -14.76 21.50 0.97
N PHE A 838 -14.60 20.28 1.49
CA PHE A 838 -13.43 19.43 1.25
C PHE A 838 -13.73 18.16 0.41
N GLU A 839 -14.91 18.07 -0.21
CA GLU A 839 -15.44 16.83 -0.80
C GLU A 839 -15.74 16.96 -2.30
N GLU A 840 -16.38 18.04 -2.74
CA GLU A 840 -16.77 18.23 -4.14
C GLU A 840 -15.53 18.43 -5.04
N TYR A 841 -15.62 17.97 -6.29
CA TYR A 841 -14.58 18.08 -7.33
C TYR A 841 -13.19 17.54 -6.90
N PRO A 842 -13.08 16.25 -6.48
CA PRO A 842 -11.84 15.68 -5.95
C PRO A 842 -10.68 15.64 -6.96
N GLU A 843 -10.97 15.41 -8.24
CA GLU A 843 -9.98 15.44 -9.32
C GLU A 843 -9.42 16.85 -9.54
N HIS A 844 -10.29 17.87 -9.51
CA HIS A 844 -9.88 19.27 -9.63
C HIS A 844 -8.99 19.67 -8.46
N ARG A 845 -9.32 19.29 -7.21
CA ARG A 845 -8.47 19.54 -6.03
C ARG A 845 -7.08 18.98 -6.24
N THR A 846 -7.00 17.69 -6.56
CA THR A 846 -5.73 16.98 -6.75
C THR A 846 -4.90 17.65 -7.84
N ASN A 847 -5.48 17.87 -9.02
CA ASN A 847 -4.73 18.38 -10.17
C ASN A 847 -4.41 19.87 -10.05
N PHE A 848 -5.24 20.67 -9.38
CA PHE A 848 -4.97 22.08 -9.09
C PHE A 848 -3.72 22.21 -8.22
N PHE A 849 -3.63 21.43 -7.14
CA PHE A 849 -2.47 21.49 -6.26
C PHE A 849 -1.21 20.86 -6.88
N LEU A 850 -1.35 19.88 -7.78
CA LEU A 850 -0.22 19.41 -8.60
C LEU A 850 0.33 20.51 -9.53
N LEU A 851 -0.55 21.30 -10.16
CA LEU A 851 -0.13 22.45 -10.96
C LEU A 851 0.54 23.51 -10.08
N LEU A 852 -0.06 23.84 -8.94
CA LEU A 852 0.51 24.84 -8.04
C LEU A 852 1.88 24.41 -7.50
N GLN A 853 2.05 23.11 -7.22
CA GLN A 853 3.34 22.53 -6.84
C GLN A 853 4.38 22.64 -7.95
N ALA A 854 4.01 22.32 -9.19
CA ALA A 854 4.89 22.45 -10.35
C ALA A 854 5.36 23.90 -10.52
N VAL A 855 4.45 24.87 -10.43
CA VAL A 855 4.76 26.30 -10.54
C VAL A 855 5.66 26.75 -9.41
N ASN A 856 5.36 26.39 -8.15
CA ASN A 856 6.21 26.74 -7.02
C ASN A 856 7.63 26.16 -7.14
N SER A 857 7.75 24.92 -7.63
CA SER A 857 9.04 24.21 -7.67
C SER A 857 9.92 24.65 -8.84
N HIS A 858 9.34 25.01 -9.98
CA HIS A 858 10.09 25.25 -11.22
C HIS A 858 9.97 26.68 -11.78
N CYS A 859 8.97 27.45 -11.34
CA CYS A 859 8.65 28.79 -11.85
C CYS A 859 8.43 29.79 -10.71
N PHE A 860 9.13 29.64 -9.58
CA PHE A 860 8.99 30.54 -8.42
C PHE A 860 9.08 32.05 -8.74
N PRO A 861 9.93 32.53 -9.68
CA PRO A 861 9.95 33.94 -10.05
C PRO A 861 8.59 34.50 -10.52
N ALA A 862 7.69 33.65 -11.04
CA ALA A 862 6.34 34.09 -11.39
C ALA A 862 5.55 34.56 -10.16
N PHE A 863 5.74 33.95 -8.98
CA PHE A 863 5.10 34.40 -7.75
C PHE A 863 5.61 35.76 -7.24
N LEU A 864 6.85 36.12 -7.59
CA LEU A 864 7.42 37.44 -7.30
C LEU A 864 6.90 38.50 -8.29
N ALA A 865 6.45 38.09 -9.47
CA ALA A 865 5.96 38.96 -10.53
C ALA A 865 4.46 39.27 -10.44
N ILE A 866 3.67 38.47 -9.71
CA ILE A 866 2.23 38.71 -9.53
C ILE A 866 1.95 39.75 -8.42
N PRO A 867 0.79 40.43 -8.45
CA PRO A 867 0.41 41.36 -7.40
C PRO A 867 0.36 40.72 -6.00
N PRO A 868 0.69 41.46 -4.93
CA PRO A 868 0.66 40.93 -3.56
C PRO A 868 -0.69 40.34 -3.13
N THR A 869 -1.80 40.88 -3.63
CA THR A 869 -3.16 40.35 -3.39
C THR A 869 -3.37 38.99 -4.02
N GLN A 870 -2.81 38.75 -5.22
CA GLN A 870 -2.84 37.45 -5.88
C GLN A 870 -1.92 36.46 -5.18
N PHE A 871 -0.74 36.89 -4.74
CA PHE A 871 0.15 36.06 -3.93
C PHE A 871 -0.51 35.62 -2.61
N LYS A 872 -1.28 36.50 -1.96
CA LYS A 872 -2.07 36.12 -0.78
C LYS A 872 -3.07 35.00 -1.09
N LEU A 873 -3.77 35.08 -2.22
CA LEU A 873 -4.72 34.05 -2.64
C LEU A 873 -4.02 32.70 -2.92
N VAL A 874 -2.81 32.74 -3.49
CA VAL A 874 -1.94 31.56 -3.63
C VAL A 874 -1.62 30.96 -2.27
N LEU A 875 -1.15 31.76 -1.30
CA LEU A 875 -0.84 31.26 0.04
C LEU A 875 -2.08 30.69 0.74
N ASP A 876 -3.24 31.34 0.61
CA ASP A 876 -4.51 30.86 1.17
C ASP A 876 -4.93 29.53 0.55
N SER A 877 -4.70 29.33 -0.74
CA SER A 877 -4.96 28.04 -1.40
C SER A 877 -4.04 26.93 -0.88
N ILE A 878 -2.77 27.23 -0.57
CA ILE A 878 -1.83 26.27 0.04
C ILE A 878 -2.30 25.89 1.45
N ILE A 879 -2.75 26.87 2.23
CA ILE A 879 -3.34 26.65 3.56
C ILE A 879 -4.60 25.80 3.46
N TRP A 880 -5.45 26.10 2.48
CA TRP A 880 -6.62 25.31 2.19
C TRP A 880 -6.26 23.86 1.87
N ALA A 881 -5.22 23.63 1.04
CA ALA A 881 -4.74 22.30 0.68
C ALA A 881 -4.38 21.46 1.91
N PHE A 882 -3.48 21.94 2.78
CA PHE A 882 -3.03 21.15 3.94
C PHE A 882 -4.09 20.97 5.04
N LYS A 883 -5.23 21.68 4.96
CA LYS A 883 -6.41 21.44 5.81
C LYS A 883 -7.33 20.34 5.30
N HIS A 884 -7.12 19.81 4.10
CA HIS A 884 -7.96 18.75 3.55
C HIS A 884 -7.90 17.46 4.37
N THR A 885 -8.99 16.70 4.35
CA THR A 885 -9.06 15.31 4.82
C THR A 885 -8.55 14.32 3.77
N MET A 886 -8.60 14.68 2.49
CA MET A 886 -7.96 13.95 1.41
C MET A 886 -6.43 13.98 1.56
N ARG A 887 -5.84 12.84 1.93
CA ARG A 887 -4.42 12.73 2.28
C ARG A 887 -3.48 13.25 1.18
N ASN A 888 -3.72 12.86 -0.06
CA ASN A 888 -2.89 13.29 -1.20
C ASN A 888 -2.87 14.82 -1.37
N VAL A 889 -4.02 15.49 -1.18
CA VAL A 889 -4.12 16.95 -1.27
C VAL A 889 -3.41 17.61 -0.10
N ALA A 890 -3.61 17.10 1.12
CA ALA A 890 -2.99 17.66 2.31
C ALA A 890 -1.45 17.52 2.28
N ASP A 891 -0.95 16.34 1.93
CA ASP A 891 0.48 16.05 1.80
C ASP A 891 1.11 16.94 0.72
N THR A 892 0.45 17.12 -0.43
CA THR A 892 0.90 18.03 -1.50
C THR A 892 0.93 19.48 -0.99
N GLY A 893 -0.09 19.94 -0.27
CA GLY A 893 -0.15 21.27 0.33
C GLY A 893 1.02 21.55 1.27
N LEU A 894 1.37 20.59 2.12
CA LEU A 894 2.52 20.69 3.03
C LEU A 894 3.86 20.73 2.27
N GLN A 895 4.00 19.93 1.20
CA GLN A 895 5.18 19.97 0.34
C GLN A 895 5.33 21.34 -0.35
N ILE A 896 4.25 21.87 -0.91
CA ILE A 896 4.25 23.20 -1.54
C ILE A 896 4.71 24.25 -0.53
N LEU A 897 4.13 24.25 0.68
CA LEU A 897 4.51 25.21 1.72
C LEU A 897 5.98 25.10 2.10
N PHE A 898 6.50 23.89 2.29
CA PHE A 898 7.89 23.69 2.64
C PHE A 898 8.85 24.21 1.56
N THR A 899 8.62 23.84 0.31
CA THR A 899 9.41 24.34 -0.83
C THR A 899 9.25 25.86 -1.01
N LEU A 900 8.05 26.41 -0.79
CA LEU A 900 7.81 27.85 -0.84
C LEU A 900 8.67 28.60 0.18
N LEU A 901 8.72 28.11 1.43
CA LEU A 901 9.54 28.70 2.49
C LEU A 901 11.05 28.63 2.19
N GLN A 902 11.50 27.57 1.49
CA GLN A 902 12.87 27.45 1.00
C GLN A 902 13.17 28.43 -0.13
N ASN A 903 12.27 28.55 -1.10
CA ASN A 903 12.41 29.46 -2.23
C ASN A 903 12.43 30.93 -1.77
N VAL A 904 11.54 31.31 -0.84
CA VAL A 904 11.54 32.65 -0.24
C VAL A 904 12.87 32.94 0.47
N ALA A 905 13.45 31.95 1.15
CA ALA A 905 14.73 32.13 1.83
C ALA A 905 15.92 32.34 0.87
N GLN A 906 15.80 31.96 -0.40
CA GLN A 906 16.80 32.23 -1.44
C GLN A 906 16.71 33.66 -1.99
N GLU A 907 15.53 34.31 -1.87
CA GLU A 907 15.26 35.63 -2.43
C GLU A 907 15.28 36.72 -1.35
N GLU A 908 16.49 37.17 -0.98
CA GLU A 908 16.73 38.08 0.15
C GLU A 908 15.88 39.36 0.12
N ALA A 909 15.61 39.90 -1.08
CA ALA A 909 14.84 41.12 -1.27
C ALA A 909 13.36 40.98 -0.84
N ALA A 910 12.75 39.82 -1.12
CA ALA A 910 11.34 39.56 -0.79
C ALA A 910 11.17 38.82 0.56
N ALA A 911 12.22 38.12 1.02
CA ALA A 911 12.20 37.29 2.22
C ALA A 911 11.71 38.05 3.45
N GLN A 912 12.28 39.23 3.72
CA GLN A 912 11.94 39.99 4.93
C GLN A 912 10.49 40.48 4.90
N SER A 913 10.00 40.98 3.76
CA SER A 913 8.59 41.37 3.61
C SER A 913 7.64 40.18 3.73
N PHE A 914 8.02 39.02 3.20
CA PHE A 914 7.22 37.79 3.33
C PHE A 914 7.12 37.37 4.80
N TYR A 915 8.23 37.34 5.53
CA TYR A 915 8.23 36.96 6.93
C TYR A 915 7.40 37.92 7.79
N GLN A 916 7.53 39.22 7.57
CA GLN A 916 6.71 40.23 8.23
C GLN A 916 5.21 40.03 8.01
N THR A 917 4.83 39.64 6.80
CA THR A 917 3.42 39.57 6.42
C THR A 917 2.77 38.24 6.81
N TYR A 918 3.48 37.11 6.64
CA TYR A 918 2.85 35.78 6.64
C TYR A 918 3.41 34.80 7.67
N PHE A 919 4.52 35.08 8.34
CA PHE A 919 5.18 34.08 9.19
C PHE A 919 4.29 33.59 10.34
N CYS A 920 3.68 34.52 11.09
CA CYS A 920 2.76 34.20 12.17
C CYS A 920 1.46 33.54 11.66
N ASP A 921 0.96 33.97 10.50
CA ASP A 921 -0.24 33.41 9.88
C ASP A 921 -0.05 31.97 9.44
N ILE A 922 1.10 31.64 8.87
CA ILE A 922 1.46 30.26 8.51
C ILE A 922 1.57 29.42 9.79
N LEU A 923 2.22 29.94 10.83
CA LEU A 923 2.39 29.25 12.10
C LEU A 923 1.06 28.87 12.76
N GLN A 924 0.10 29.81 12.86
CA GLN A 924 -1.21 29.52 13.44
C GLN A 924 -1.98 28.46 12.64
N HIS A 925 -1.88 28.48 11.32
CA HIS A 925 -2.56 27.51 10.48
C HIS A 925 -1.95 26.11 10.59
N ILE A 926 -0.62 26.00 10.61
CA ILE A 926 0.04 24.72 10.87
C ILE A 926 -0.35 24.21 12.24
N PHE A 927 -0.32 25.05 13.29
CA PHE A 927 -0.72 24.61 14.62
C PHE A 927 -2.17 24.14 14.68
N SER A 928 -3.09 24.79 13.97
CA SER A 928 -4.49 24.33 13.90
C SER A 928 -4.62 22.91 13.35
N VAL A 929 -3.76 22.53 12.40
CA VAL A 929 -3.75 21.21 11.76
C VAL A 929 -2.95 20.20 12.57
N VAL A 930 -1.83 20.60 13.19
CA VAL A 930 -1.04 19.74 14.09
C VAL A 930 -1.86 19.26 15.28
N THR A 931 -2.76 20.10 15.78
CA THR A 931 -3.62 19.77 16.92
C THR A 931 -4.92 19.07 16.53
N ASP A 932 -5.20 18.92 15.24
CA ASP A 932 -6.36 18.16 14.74
C ASP A 932 -5.99 16.68 14.57
N THR A 933 -6.77 15.80 15.16
CA THR A 933 -6.59 14.36 15.07
C THR A 933 -6.76 13.81 13.65
N SER A 934 -7.46 14.55 12.79
CA SER A 934 -7.73 14.18 11.40
C SER A 934 -6.49 14.27 10.50
N HIS A 935 -5.44 14.96 10.93
CA HIS A 935 -4.25 15.25 10.10
C HIS A 935 -2.96 14.61 10.64
N THR A 936 -3.08 13.60 11.49
CA THR A 936 -1.92 12.88 12.07
C THR A 936 -1.03 12.22 11.03
N ALA A 937 -1.55 11.88 9.85
CA ALA A 937 -0.77 11.35 8.73
C ALA A 937 0.32 12.31 8.22
N GLY A 938 0.11 13.63 8.38
CA GLY A 938 1.03 14.69 7.95
C GLY A 938 2.10 15.06 8.98
N LEU A 939 2.14 14.39 10.14
CA LEU A 939 2.98 14.76 11.29
C LEU A 939 4.46 14.96 10.93
N THR A 940 5.02 14.11 10.07
CA THR A 940 6.42 14.22 9.60
C THR A 940 6.67 15.55 8.90
N MET A 941 5.77 15.97 8.01
CA MET A 941 5.90 17.23 7.30
C MET A 941 5.57 18.42 8.20
N HIS A 942 4.59 18.31 9.09
CA HIS A 942 4.32 19.36 10.08
C HIS A 942 5.55 19.66 10.94
N ALA A 943 6.19 18.61 11.48
CA ALA A 943 7.40 18.75 12.28
C ALA A 943 8.55 19.35 11.46
N SER A 944 8.72 18.92 10.21
CA SER A 944 9.76 19.44 9.31
C SER A 944 9.59 20.93 9.03
N ILE A 945 8.37 21.39 8.74
CA ILE A 945 8.07 22.80 8.47
C ILE A 945 8.26 23.63 9.74
N LEU A 946 7.71 23.20 10.88
CA LEU A 946 7.87 23.91 12.15
C LEU A 946 9.35 23.99 12.53
N ALA A 947 10.10 22.89 12.47
CA ALA A 947 11.52 22.88 12.78
C ALA A 947 12.30 23.86 11.89
N TYR A 948 12.00 23.89 10.59
CA TYR A 948 12.60 24.85 9.66
C TYR A 948 12.26 26.30 10.02
N MET A 949 10.99 26.61 10.27
CA MET A 949 10.55 27.97 10.63
C MET A 949 11.16 28.46 11.94
N PHE A 950 11.19 27.61 12.98
CA PHE A 950 11.82 27.96 14.26
C PHE A 950 13.33 28.16 14.11
N ASN A 951 14.01 27.32 13.33
CA ASN A 951 15.43 27.47 13.04
C ASN A 951 15.76 28.80 12.31
N LEU A 952 14.94 29.23 11.34
CA LEU A 952 15.12 30.52 10.65
C LEU A 952 15.20 31.72 11.63
N VAL A 953 14.46 31.66 12.73
CA VAL A 953 14.45 32.70 13.76
C VAL A 953 15.68 32.59 14.67
N GLU A 954 16.13 31.37 14.98
CA GLU A 954 17.31 31.12 15.81
C GLU A 954 18.60 31.59 15.12
N GLU A 955 18.75 31.32 13.83
CA GLU A 955 19.91 31.72 13.03
C GLU A 955 19.93 33.23 12.69
N GLY A 956 18.90 33.99 13.10
CA GLY A 956 18.81 35.42 12.84
C GLY A 956 18.56 35.78 11.37
N LYS A 957 18.06 34.84 10.56
CA LYS A 957 17.75 35.09 9.14
C LYS A 957 16.56 36.03 8.94
N ILE A 958 15.69 36.15 9.94
CA ILE A 958 14.63 37.16 9.98
C ILE A 958 15.18 38.40 10.68
N SER A 959 15.65 39.37 9.90
CA SER A 959 16.28 40.60 10.39
C SER A 959 15.26 41.67 10.80
N THR A 960 14.05 41.64 10.22
CA THR A 960 12.99 42.60 10.54
C THR A 960 12.19 42.12 11.76
N SER A 961 11.80 43.04 12.65
CA SER A 961 11.03 42.68 13.86
C SER A 961 9.63 42.21 13.49
N LEU A 962 9.27 40.97 13.79
CA LEU A 962 7.94 40.39 13.52
C LEU A 962 6.80 41.11 14.29
N ASN A 963 7.15 42.00 15.22
CA ASN A 963 6.22 42.88 15.91
C ASN A 963 6.51 44.35 15.57
N PRO A 964 5.72 45.00 14.70
CA PRO A 964 5.92 46.41 14.35
C PRO A 964 5.82 47.36 15.55
N GLY A 965 5.13 46.95 16.62
CA GLY A 965 4.84 47.80 17.78
C GLY A 965 5.89 47.77 18.90
N ASN A 966 6.85 46.83 18.89
CA ASN A 966 7.86 46.74 19.94
C ASN A 966 9.12 45.98 19.44
N PRO A 967 10.33 46.57 19.48
CA PRO A 967 11.56 45.96 18.94
C PRO A 967 12.13 44.90 19.90
N VAL A 968 11.33 43.90 20.24
CA VAL A 968 11.74 42.72 21.01
C VAL A 968 12.44 41.74 20.05
N ASN A 969 13.40 40.98 20.55
CA ASN A 969 14.04 39.89 19.79
C ASN A 969 12.96 38.94 19.23
N ASN A 970 13.03 38.64 17.93
CA ASN A 970 12.08 37.77 17.22
C ASN A 970 11.87 36.42 17.92
N GLN A 971 12.91 35.87 18.56
CA GLN A 971 12.79 34.64 19.33
C GLN A 971 11.86 34.80 20.54
N ILE A 972 12.01 35.88 21.30
CA ILE A 972 11.18 36.16 22.49
C ILE A 972 9.73 36.43 22.06
N PHE A 973 9.55 37.25 21.01
CA PHE A 973 8.23 37.53 20.46
C PHE A 973 7.52 36.24 20.02
N LEU A 974 8.21 35.35 19.30
CA LEU A 974 7.59 34.12 18.82
C LEU A 974 7.21 33.17 19.96
N GLN A 975 8.03 33.09 21.00
CA GLN A 975 7.71 32.32 22.20
C GLN A 975 6.43 32.84 22.88
N GLU A 976 6.29 34.16 23.05
CA GLU A 976 5.09 34.77 23.64
C GLU A 976 3.87 34.61 22.73
N TYR A 977 4.03 34.81 21.42
CA TYR A 977 2.96 34.67 20.44
C TYR A 977 2.39 33.24 20.43
N VAL A 978 3.24 32.23 20.29
CA VAL A 978 2.78 30.83 20.26
C VAL A 978 2.26 30.40 21.63
N ALA A 979 2.83 30.89 22.73
CA ALA A 979 2.27 30.64 24.07
C ALA A 979 0.83 31.14 24.20
N ASN A 980 0.58 32.38 23.77
CA ASN A 980 -0.75 32.99 23.80
C ASN A 980 -1.70 32.26 22.85
N LEU A 981 -1.26 31.91 21.64
CA LEU A 981 -2.04 31.14 20.68
C LEU A 981 -2.53 29.81 21.28
N LEU A 982 -1.61 29.01 21.82
CA LEU A 982 -1.95 27.71 22.41
C LEU A 982 -2.81 27.84 23.67
N LYS A 983 -2.58 28.88 24.48
CA LYS A 983 -3.39 29.16 25.68
C LYS A 983 -4.82 29.55 25.33
N SER A 984 -5.01 30.38 24.30
CA SER A 984 -6.33 30.77 23.82
C SER A 984 -7.06 29.62 23.13
N ALA A 985 -6.35 28.80 22.35
CA ALA A 985 -6.93 27.62 21.69
C ALA A 985 -7.28 26.50 22.67
N PHE A 986 -6.44 26.27 23.69
CA PHE A 986 -6.60 25.18 24.65
C PHE A 986 -6.54 25.71 26.10
N PRO A 987 -7.63 26.33 26.59
CA PRO A 987 -7.66 26.99 27.90
C PRO A 987 -7.49 26.04 29.09
N HIS A 988 -7.59 24.73 28.85
CA HIS A 988 -7.39 23.68 29.84
C HIS A 988 -5.90 23.35 30.09
N LEU A 989 -4.97 23.91 29.31
CA LEU A 989 -3.53 23.70 29.48
C LEU A 989 -2.95 24.62 30.57
N GLN A 990 -2.00 24.10 31.35
CA GLN A 990 -1.31 24.85 32.40
C GLN A 990 -0.15 25.67 31.83
N GLU A 991 -0.18 26.99 32.08
CA GLU A 991 0.75 27.97 31.52
C GLU A 991 2.21 27.75 31.91
N SER A 992 2.49 27.51 33.19
CA SER A 992 3.86 27.42 33.71
C SER A 992 4.57 26.10 33.38
N LEU A 993 3.83 25.01 33.17
CA LEU A 993 4.40 23.66 33.07
C LEU A 993 4.23 23.00 31.69
N GLN A 994 3.13 23.24 30.98
CA GLN A 994 2.85 22.54 29.72
C GLN A 994 3.20 23.40 28.52
N VAL A 995 2.62 24.60 28.43
CA VAL A 995 2.81 25.51 27.29
C VAL A 995 4.27 25.95 27.19
N LYS A 996 4.86 26.45 28.29
CA LYS A 996 6.26 26.89 28.30
C LYS A 996 7.25 25.75 28.03
N THR A 997 7.02 24.56 28.58
CA THR A 997 7.90 23.40 28.36
C THR A 997 7.87 22.93 26.91
N LEU A 998 6.68 22.85 26.30
CA LEU A 998 6.53 22.51 24.89
C LEU A 998 7.28 23.51 23.99
N LEU A 999 7.14 24.81 24.28
CA LEU A 999 7.82 25.86 23.54
C LEU A 999 9.34 25.75 23.63
N ILE A 1000 9.89 25.50 24.81
CA ILE A 1000 11.33 25.32 25.00
C ILE A 1000 11.86 24.15 24.14
N CYS A 1001 11.08 23.08 23.96
CA CYS A 1001 11.49 21.94 23.14
C CYS A 1001 11.62 22.28 21.65
N PHE A 1002 10.89 23.26 21.12
CA PHE A 1002 11.05 23.69 19.73
C PHE A 1002 12.40 24.39 19.45
N TRP A 1003 13.09 24.89 20.48
CA TRP A 1003 14.35 25.64 20.35
C TRP A 1003 15.57 24.87 20.87
N LYS A 1004 15.38 23.87 21.74
CA LYS A 1004 16.50 23.07 22.24
C LYS A 1004 16.87 22.00 21.23
N LYS A 1005 18.01 22.17 20.54
CA LYS A 1005 18.74 21.03 19.98
C LYS A 1005 19.11 20.11 21.14
N GLU A 1006 18.63 18.87 21.14
CA GLU A 1006 19.29 17.84 21.96
C GLU A 1006 20.77 17.83 21.56
N LYS A 1007 21.63 18.14 22.53
CA LYS A 1007 23.08 18.00 22.38
C LYS A 1007 23.47 16.56 22.66
#